data_AF-A0A6N8GRF3-F1
#
_entry.id   AF-A0A6N8GRF3-F1
#
_cell.length_a   1.000
_cell.length_b   1.000
_cell.length_c   1.000
_cell.angle_alpha   90.00
_cell.angle_beta   90.00
_cell.angle_gamma   90.00
#
_symmetry.space_group_name_H-M   'P 1'
#
loop_
_entity.id
_entity.type
_entity.pdbx_description
1 polymer ?
#
loop_
_entity_poly.entity_id
_entity_poly.type
_entity_poly.pdbx_seq_one_letter_code
_entity_poly.pdbx_strand_id
1 'polypeptide(L)'
;MQVGKQVLRGVLGSDSTRYEIPLYQRTFDWDEVQFEKLWTDIRDLAIARQSEPGTEHFLGTLVLHSGHNIPNDFTFLVVDGQQRLTTLTMLLAATRDVYREFRNETTDADELADGVLIHRYKKSHPERFRLWPTQGDRSDFIAIMEENPNFSSDSNLVAAYKYFRTKLSRTVSLNTDVAIDDIRSATLDGLRFVVITAEAQDNVYSIFESLNNTGLKLTQGDLLRNFFFSRLGGHAEQVHSAFWFPMQERLSRDDLAHLFWLELTWSDTEAKKDDTFRKQVKRIEMLSPAELRDEVKRFNQLSVLLEVMRLPSKESDPQVRRGLQRLVDFGIESIDPLVLALLSLRQSGRTTNGQTAEALAVIESFLVRRLLVRAPHNALSRILMRASKSLDANDPAEALRDYFSRDNKDFASDEVVSKAVVSVNFYRSGSARQRKTLLSWLEEELVGNEPAGLMKASIEHILPQNLTPEWRQELAKDLGDFASPEAVHETYVHTLANLTLSGYNSKLSDHAFERKRQLLIEKSNIELNKWIVAKDEWCRKEILDRGEYLSDLIARTWIPPINLGSESDSKLDVAQLTDVIAQIPAGKWVSFGDLAEVVQSTVADVKRLVATTPIQFAWRVMDANGRHEQSARPDGLPAEEYVRRLEDEGVQFKASGEAMKAFRWSFIANRGDALTPTLNATGGAVAGPIREFLDEATNRLAPSVSDALRAFLASWIADSGRVLLSVDPEDSDVLTATLLNEGASGDPIFEIRLTPTNGLWLRSHEQPSYALVDPTTLDSLALC
;
A
#
# COMPACT_ATOMS: atom_id res chain seq x y z
N MET A 1 -35.04 15.06 10.96
CA MET A 1 -34.09 15.54 11.98
C MET A 1 -34.67 16.68 12.81
N GLN A 2 -34.65 16.52 14.13
CA GLN A 2 -35.03 17.56 15.11
C GLN A 2 -33.80 18.06 15.87
N VAL A 3 -33.67 19.38 16.02
CA VAL A 3 -32.57 20.02 16.77
C VAL A 3 -33.16 20.86 17.89
N GLY A 4 -32.71 20.61 19.12
CA GLY A 4 -33.17 21.32 20.32
C GLY A 4 -32.05 21.61 21.30
N LYS A 5 -32.23 22.65 22.13
CA LYS A 5 -31.35 22.91 23.27
C LYS A 5 -31.99 22.30 24.51
N GLN A 6 -31.25 21.49 25.26
CA GLN A 6 -31.73 20.89 26.50
C GLN A 6 -30.65 20.91 27.57
N VAL A 7 -31.05 21.14 28.81
CA VAL A 7 -30.19 20.89 29.99
C VAL A 7 -30.18 19.40 30.32
N LEU A 8 -29.20 18.94 31.10
CA LEU A 8 -29.08 17.51 31.44
C LEU A 8 -30.35 16.94 32.08
N ARG A 9 -31.05 17.71 32.92
CA ARG A 9 -32.35 17.31 33.48
C ARG A 9 -33.39 17.02 32.40
N GLY A 10 -33.43 17.82 31.34
CA GLY A 10 -34.35 17.60 30.22
C GLY A 10 -34.03 16.34 29.42
N VAL A 11 -32.73 16.00 29.33
CA VAL A 11 -32.25 14.77 28.68
C VAL A 11 -32.62 13.55 29.53
N LEU A 12 -32.15 13.46 30.78
CA LEU A 12 -32.29 12.24 31.60
C LEU A 12 -33.60 12.13 32.39
N GLY A 13 -34.35 13.23 32.55
CA GLY A 13 -35.48 13.32 33.48
C GLY A 13 -36.84 12.83 32.97
N SER A 14 -36.93 12.30 31.75
CA SER A 14 -38.20 11.85 31.16
C SER A 14 -38.53 10.41 31.55
N ASP A 15 -39.60 10.17 32.31
CA ASP A 15 -40.03 8.85 32.83
C ASP A 15 -40.22 7.73 31.79
N SER A 16 -40.45 8.10 30.54
CA SER A 16 -40.64 7.16 29.43
C SER A 16 -39.42 7.05 28.51
N THR A 17 -38.30 7.70 28.82
CA THR A 17 -37.14 7.78 27.92
C THR A 17 -35.92 7.08 28.49
N ARG A 18 -35.23 6.30 27.65
CA ARG A 18 -33.95 5.66 27.91
C ARG A 18 -32.93 5.99 26.83
N TYR A 19 -31.67 6.07 27.22
CA TYR A 19 -30.52 6.24 26.34
C TYR A 19 -29.71 4.95 26.30
N GLU A 20 -29.45 4.42 25.12
CA GLU A 20 -28.65 3.21 24.93
C GLU A 20 -27.42 3.54 24.09
N ILE A 21 -26.23 3.23 24.61
CA ILE A 21 -24.98 3.31 23.87
C ILE A 21 -24.86 2.05 23.02
N PRO A 22 -24.92 2.16 21.67
CA PRO A 22 -24.92 0.99 20.80
C PRO A 22 -23.65 0.16 20.90
N LEU A 23 -23.76 -1.14 20.61
CA LEU A 23 -22.63 -2.08 20.63
C LEU A 23 -21.46 -1.70 19.71
N TYR A 24 -21.70 -0.84 18.72
CA TYR A 24 -20.69 -0.39 17.79
C TYR A 24 -19.84 0.78 18.30
N GLN A 25 -20.24 1.40 19.41
CA GLN A 25 -19.46 2.44 20.06
C GLN A 25 -18.30 1.86 20.90
N ARG A 26 -17.25 2.68 21.07
CA ARG A 26 -16.14 2.37 21.98
C ARG A 26 -16.60 2.40 23.44
N THR A 27 -15.92 1.62 24.27
CA THR A 27 -16.04 1.64 25.74
C THR A 27 -15.68 3.02 26.31
N PHE A 28 -16.03 3.24 27.57
CA PHE A 28 -15.68 4.44 28.29
C PHE A 28 -14.15 4.59 28.40
N ASP A 29 -13.65 5.75 27.98
CA ASP A 29 -12.23 5.97 27.69
C ASP A 29 -11.75 7.37 28.11
N TRP A 30 -12.59 8.15 28.80
CA TRP A 30 -12.11 9.34 29.48
C TRP A 30 -11.24 8.95 30.68
N ASP A 31 -10.19 9.73 30.90
CA ASP A 31 -9.19 9.66 31.94
C ASP A 31 -9.31 10.85 32.92
N GLU A 32 -8.41 10.87 33.91
CA GLU A 32 -8.40 11.88 34.98
C GLU A 32 -8.25 13.32 34.46
N VAL A 33 -7.60 13.56 33.32
CA VAL A 33 -7.45 14.90 32.74
C VAL A 33 -8.81 15.43 32.31
N GLN A 34 -9.64 14.59 31.68
CA GLN A 34 -10.97 15.02 31.27
C GLN A 34 -11.94 15.10 32.46
N PHE A 35 -11.79 14.24 33.48
CA PHE A 35 -12.59 14.33 34.71
C PHE A 35 -12.33 15.64 35.47
N GLU A 36 -11.06 16.02 35.64
CA GLU A 36 -10.68 17.27 36.33
C GLU A 36 -11.15 18.50 35.58
N LYS A 37 -11.07 18.48 34.25
CA LYS A 37 -11.62 19.57 33.43
C LYS A 37 -13.13 19.71 33.65
N LEU A 38 -13.88 18.62 33.51
CA LEU A 38 -15.34 18.65 33.72
C LEU A 38 -15.70 19.08 35.15
N TRP A 39 -14.97 18.59 36.15
CA TRP A 39 -15.18 18.98 37.54
C TRP A 39 -14.95 20.47 37.76
N THR A 40 -13.88 21.02 37.20
CA THR A 40 -13.57 22.46 37.26
C THR A 40 -14.68 23.28 36.61
N ASP A 41 -15.11 22.91 35.40
CA ASP A 41 -16.18 23.58 34.68
C ASP A 41 -17.50 23.58 35.48
N ILE A 42 -17.85 22.44 36.11
CA ILE A 42 -19.07 22.33 36.94
C ILE A 42 -18.96 23.14 38.23
N ARG A 43 -17.81 23.12 38.90
CA ARG A 43 -17.61 23.91 40.13
C ARG A 43 -17.68 25.41 39.84
N ASP A 44 -17.00 25.85 38.79
CA ASP A 44 -16.99 27.27 38.41
C ASP A 44 -18.40 27.72 37.97
N LEU A 45 -19.15 26.84 37.30
CA LEU A 45 -20.56 27.06 37.00
C LEU A 45 -21.43 27.12 38.25
N ALA A 46 -21.20 26.25 39.25
CA ALA A 46 -21.92 26.26 40.51
C ALA A 46 -21.73 27.58 41.27
N ILE A 47 -20.49 28.09 41.32
CA ILE A 47 -20.17 29.40 41.90
C ILE A 47 -20.92 30.52 41.16
N ALA A 48 -20.84 30.54 39.83
CA ALA A 48 -21.51 31.57 39.03
C ALA A 48 -23.05 31.56 39.21
N ARG A 49 -23.64 30.37 39.40
CA ARG A 49 -25.08 30.19 39.61
C ARG A 49 -25.58 30.63 40.99
N GLN A 50 -24.70 30.80 41.98
CA GLN A 50 -25.08 31.40 43.27
C GLN A 50 -25.48 32.87 43.11
N SER A 51 -24.78 33.61 42.24
CA SER A 51 -25.12 35.01 41.91
C SER A 51 -26.11 35.14 40.76
N GLU A 52 -26.03 34.26 39.77
CA GLU A 52 -26.85 34.29 38.56
C GLU A 52 -27.45 32.90 38.27
N PRO A 53 -28.60 32.54 38.86
CA PRO A 53 -29.17 31.18 38.76
C PRO A 53 -29.49 30.70 37.34
N GLY A 54 -29.58 31.61 36.37
CA GLY A 54 -29.80 31.31 34.95
C GLY A 54 -28.52 31.03 34.16
N THR A 55 -27.34 31.08 34.78
CA THR A 55 -26.07 30.82 34.08
C THR A 55 -25.99 29.38 33.62
N GLU A 56 -25.67 29.18 32.33
CA GLU A 56 -25.56 27.87 31.71
C GLU A 56 -24.22 27.70 30.99
N HIS A 57 -23.70 26.48 31.02
CA HIS A 57 -22.45 26.10 30.37
C HIS A 57 -22.73 25.14 29.20
N PHE A 58 -22.18 25.44 28.04
CA PHE A 58 -22.35 24.61 26.84
C PHE A 58 -21.37 23.44 26.85
N LEU A 59 -21.89 22.21 26.93
CA LEU A 59 -21.07 20.99 26.99
C LEU A 59 -20.85 20.31 25.63
N GLY A 60 -21.49 20.82 24.57
CA GLY A 60 -21.39 20.32 23.21
C GLY A 60 -22.67 19.70 22.66
N THR A 61 -22.51 18.84 21.66
CA THR A 61 -23.59 18.15 20.95
C THR A 61 -23.89 16.77 21.53
N LEU A 62 -25.16 16.38 21.51
CA LEU A 62 -25.63 15.03 21.80
C LEU A 62 -26.42 14.56 20.58
N VAL A 63 -25.91 13.56 19.86
CA VAL A 63 -26.56 13.03 18.65
C VAL A 63 -27.27 11.74 19.01
N LEU A 64 -28.57 11.70 18.77
CA LEU A 64 -29.46 10.60 19.11
C LEU A 64 -30.10 10.03 17.85
N HIS A 65 -30.32 8.72 17.84
CA HIS A 65 -31.18 8.08 16.86
C HIS A 65 -32.38 7.45 17.56
N SER A 66 -33.56 7.60 16.94
CA SER A 66 -34.79 6.99 17.44
C SER A 66 -34.69 5.47 17.31
N GLY A 67 -34.50 4.77 18.43
CA GLY A 67 -34.42 3.31 18.48
C GLY A 67 -35.81 2.68 18.56
N HIS A 68 -36.02 1.78 19.53
CA HIS A 68 -37.34 1.19 19.76
C HIS A 68 -38.27 2.18 20.47
N ASN A 69 -39.36 2.55 19.80
CA ASN A 69 -40.39 3.45 20.32
C ASN A 69 -41.71 2.68 20.46
N ILE A 70 -42.04 2.27 21.68
CA ILE A 70 -43.33 1.68 22.05
C ILE A 70 -44.09 2.74 22.87
N PRO A 71 -45.44 2.77 22.88
CA PRO A 71 -46.16 3.72 23.73
C PRO A 71 -45.67 3.69 25.19
N ASN A 72 -45.23 4.86 25.69
CA ASN A 72 -44.64 5.08 27.01
C ASN A 72 -43.26 4.43 27.27
N ASP A 73 -42.54 3.99 26.24
CA ASP A 73 -41.16 3.49 26.35
C ASP A 73 -40.36 3.84 25.08
N PHE A 74 -39.59 4.93 25.15
CA PHE A 74 -38.80 5.50 24.07
C PHE A 74 -37.31 5.23 24.32
N THR A 75 -36.67 4.47 23.44
CA THR A 75 -35.23 4.25 23.50
C THR A 75 -34.52 5.09 22.45
N PHE A 76 -33.61 5.97 22.87
CA PHE A 76 -32.70 6.70 22.00
C PHE A 76 -31.32 6.04 21.99
N LEU A 77 -30.83 5.72 20.79
CA LEU A 77 -29.46 5.28 20.60
C LEU A 77 -28.52 6.50 20.63
N VAL A 78 -27.51 6.48 21.49
CA VAL A 78 -26.52 7.56 21.62
C VAL A 78 -25.44 7.36 20.55
N VAL A 79 -25.48 8.21 19.52
CA VAL A 79 -24.57 8.16 18.38
C VAL A 79 -23.31 8.99 18.63
N ASP A 80 -23.47 10.18 19.23
CA ASP A 80 -22.36 11.04 19.66
C ASP A 80 -22.66 11.66 21.03
N GLY A 81 -21.62 11.98 21.79
CA GLY A 81 -21.73 12.51 23.15
C GLY A 81 -21.74 11.43 24.24
N GLN A 82 -21.51 10.16 23.86
CA GLN A 82 -21.55 9.02 24.78
C GLN A 82 -20.61 9.14 26.00
N GLN A 83 -19.38 9.63 25.80
CA GLN A 83 -18.40 9.77 26.88
C GLN A 83 -18.87 10.83 27.88
N ARG A 84 -19.32 12.00 27.40
CA ARG A 84 -19.88 13.08 28.24
C ARG A 84 -21.08 12.60 29.07
N LEU A 85 -22.04 11.95 28.41
CA LEU A 85 -23.26 11.48 29.07
C LEU A 85 -22.95 10.42 30.13
N THR A 86 -22.01 9.51 29.85
CA THR A 86 -21.55 8.49 30.81
C THR A 86 -20.85 9.13 32.01
N THR A 87 -19.92 10.07 31.78
CA THR A 87 -19.21 10.79 32.87
C THR A 87 -20.17 11.53 33.79
N LEU A 88 -21.15 12.25 33.23
CA LEU A 88 -22.18 12.95 34.01
C LEU A 88 -23.04 11.98 34.81
N THR A 89 -23.37 10.84 34.24
CA THR A 89 -24.10 9.77 34.93
C THR A 89 -23.30 9.22 36.11
N MET A 90 -21.97 9.07 35.99
CA MET A 90 -21.08 8.68 37.10
C MET A 90 -21.01 9.74 38.20
N LEU A 91 -20.97 11.03 37.84
CA LEU A 91 -21.02 12.14 38.80
C LEU A 91 -22.35 12.14 39.58
N LEU A 92 -23.48 11.93 38.90
CA LEU A 92 -24.80 11.86 39.54
C LEU A 92 -24.93 10.64 40.46
N ALA A 93 -24.42 9.47 40.05
CA ALA A 93 -24.35 8.30 40.92
C ALA A 93 -23.48 8.54 42.17
N ALA A 94 -22.31 9.16 41.99
CA ALA A 94 -21.46 9.56 43.12
C ALA A 94 -22.16 10.57 44.05
N THR A 95 -22.95 11.51 43.50
CA THR A 95 -23.73 12.49 44.27
C THR A 95 -24.81 11.80 45.11
N ARG A 96 -25.55 10.84 44.53
CA ARG A 96 -26.51 10.00 45.25
C ARG A 96 -25.85 9.30 46.45
N ASP A 97 -24.69 8.68 46.23
CA ASP A 97 -24.03 7.89 47.27
C ASP A 97 -23.46 8.78 48.38
N VAL A 98 -22.96 9.97 48.05
CA VAL A 98 -22.53 10.97 49.05
C VAL A 98 -23.71 11.50 49.85
N TYR A 99 -24.90 11.70 49.24
CA TYR A 99 -26.10 12.01 50.01
C TYR A 99 -26.47 10.91 50.99
N ARG A 100 -26.42 9.63 50.57
CA ARG A 100 -26.67 8.48 51.46
C ARG A 100 -25.70 8.41 52.63
N GLU A 101 -24.45 8.80 52.42
CA GLU A 101 -23.38 8.73 53.42
C GLU A 101 -23.40 9.89 54.41
N PHE A 102 -23.68 11.12 53.95
CA PHE A 102 -23.53 12.34 54.76
C PHE A 102 -24.84 13.00 55.19
N ARG A 103 -26.01 12.61 54.65
CA ARG A 103 -27.32 13.14 55.08
C ARG A 103 -28.05 12.15 55.99
N ASN A 104 -28.83 12.70 56.93
CA ASN A 104 -29.66 11.90 57.83
C ASN A 104 -30.90 11.30 57.14
N GLU A 105 -31.37 11.94 56.06
CA GLU A 105 -32.53 11.52 55.28
C GLU A 105 -32.09 11.10 53.88
N THR A 106 -32.70 10.03 53.35
CA THR A 106 -32.36 9.50 52.03
C THR A 106 -33.15 10.15 50.90
N THR A 107 -34.08 11.05 51.21
CA THR A 107 -35.03 11.66 50.28
C THR A 107 -34.33 12.27 49.06
N ASP A 108 -33.26 13.06 49.26
CA ASP A 108 -32.50 13.65 48.14
C ASP A 108 -31.81 12.61 47.25
N ALA A 109 -31.32 11.52 47.85
CA ALA A 109 -30.68 10.43 47.12
C ALA A 109 -31.72 9.65 46.30
N ASP A 110 -32.88 9.39 46.88
CA ASP A 110 -34.01 8.72 46.23
C ASP A 110 -34.58 9.56 45.08
N GLU A 111 -34.78 10.86 45.30
CA GLU A 111 -35.22 11.81 44.27
C GLU A 111 -34.23 11.90 43.10
N LEU A 112 -32.92 11.93 43.39
CA LEU A 112 -31.89 11.95 42.36
C LEU A 112 -31.86 10.63 41.57
N ALA A 113 -31.93 9.50 42.28
CA ALA A 113 -31.91 8.19 41.65
C ALA A 113 -33.09 8.00 40.69
N ASP A 114 -34.32 8.23 41.16
CA ASP A 114 -35.53 8.02 40.38
C ASP A 114 -35.72 9.09 39.29
N GLY A 115 -35.22 10.29 39.54
CA GLY A 115 -35.28 11.40 38.61
C GLY A 115 -34.40 11.20 37.38
N VAL A 116 -33.17 10.70 37.52
CA VAL A 116 -32.17 10.74 36.43
C VAL A 116 -31.24 9.53 36.28
N LEU A 117 -31.26 8.55 37.20
CA LEU A 117 -30.42 7.35 37.11
C LEU A 117 -31.21 6.08 36.75
N ILE A 118 -32.38 5.90 37.36
CA ILE A 118 -33.21 4.70 37.19
C ILE A 118 -34.67 5.02 36.89
N HIS A 119 -35.38 4.03 36.33
CA HIS A 119 -36.84 3.99 36.27
C HIS A 119 -37.35 3.16 37.46
N ARG A 120 -37.87 3.82 38.50
CA ARG A 120 -38.32 3.21 39.77
C ARG A 120 -39.12 1.90 39.61
N TYR A 121 -40.02 1.86 38.63
CA TYR A 121 -40.96 0.74 38.43
C TYR A 121 -40.43 -0.39 37.55
N LYS A 122 -39.28 -0.22 36.89
CA LYS A 122 -38.67 -1.24 36.03
C LYS A 122 -37.64 -2.04 36.85
N LYS A 123 -37.71 -3.37 36.76
CA LYS A 123 -36.91 -4.29 37.58
C LYS A 123 -35.82 -5.04 36.82
N SER A 124 -35.93 -5.16 35.50
CA SER A 124 -34.99 -5.87 34.64
C SER A 124 -33.96 -4.92 34.03
N HIS A 125 -32.78 -5.46 33.71
CA HIS A 125 -31.82 -4.82 32.83
C HIS A 125 -32.18 -5.17 31.38
N PRO A 126 -32.11 -4.22 30.43
CA PRO A 126 -31.66 -2.82 30.59
C PRO A 126 -32.75 -1.81 30.98
N GLU A 127 -34.03 -2.21 31.14
CA GLU A 127 -35.15 -1.28 31.31
C GLU A 127 -35.11 -0.45 32.60
N ARG A 128 -34.36 -0.89 33.61
CA ARG A 128 -34.20 -0.18 34.89
C ARG A 128 -33.39 1.11 34.77
N PHE A 129 -32.45 1.23 33.82
CA PHE A 129 -31.48 2.33 33.81
C PHE A 129 -31.81 3.39 32.77
N ARG A 130 -31.60 4.66 33.11
CA ARG A 130 -31.78 5.81 32.20
C ARG A 130 -30.75 5.83 31.08
N LEU A 131 -29.53 5.38 31.39
CA LEU A 131 -28.44 5.15 30.44
C LEU A 131 -28.05 3.67 30.49
N TRP A 132 -27.91 3.05 29.32
CA TRP A 132 -27.38 1.70 29.17
C TRP A 132 -26.07 1.75 28.37
N PRO A 133 -24.92 1.39 28.96
CA PRO A 133 -23.65 1.50 28.27
C PRO A 133 -23.38 0.34 27.30
N THR A 134 -22.32 0.49 26.49
CA THR A 134 -21.82 -0.59 25.62
C THR A 134 -21.32 -1.78 26.45
N GLN A 135 -21.19 -2.96 25.82
CA GLN A 135 -21.01 -4.23 26.52
C GLN A 135 -19.83 -4.26 27.52
N GLY A 136 -18.69 -3.67 27.15
CA GLY A 136 -17.48 -3.69 27.99
C GLY A 136 -17.61 -2.96 29.33
N ASP A 137 -18.56 -2.03 29.44
CA ASP A 137 -18.75 -1.19 30.63
C ASP A 137 -19.91 -1.67 31.52
N ARG A 138 -20.73 -2.62 31.05
CA ARG A 138 -22.01 -2.98 31.69
C ARG A 138 -21.85 -3.52 33.10
N SER A 139 -20.88 -4.40 33.36
CA SER A 139 -20.68 -5.02 34.68
C SER A 139 -20.42 -3.97 35.76
N ASP A 140 -19.45 -3.09 35.51
CA ASP A 140 -19.07 -2.03 36.45
C ASP A 140 -20.16 -0.94 36.56
N PHE A 141 -20.82 -0.62 35.46
CA PHE A 141 -21.94 0.32 35.46
C PHE A 141 -23.11 -0.19 36.31
N ILE A 142 -23.52 -1.44 36.15
CA ILE A 142 -24.57 -2.07 36.98
C ILE A 142 -24.15 -2.02 38.44
N ALA A 143 -22.93 -2.43 38.76
CA ALA A 143 -22.39 -2.43 40.12
C ALA A 143 -22.48 -1.05 40.78
N ILE A 144 -22.14 0.03 40.07
CA ILE A 144 -22.25 1.42 40.56
C ILE A 144 -23.72 1.84 40.71
N MET A 145 -24.57 1.56 39.71
CA MET A 145 -25.97 1.95 39.76
C MET A 145 -26.75 1.22 40.86
N GLU A 146 -26.37 -0.01 41.20
CA GLU A 146 -26.94 -0.82 42.28
C GLU A 146 -26.23 -0.62 43.64
N GLU A 147 -25.40 0.41 43.78
CA GLU A 147 -24.74 0.79 45.05
C GLU A 147 -23.78 -0.29 45.59
N ASN A 148 -23.25 -1.14 44.71
CA ASN A 148 -22.25 -2.17 45.03
C ASN A 148 -21.03 -2.10 44.09
N PRO A 149 -20.33 -0.95 43.99
CA PRO A 149 -19.25 -0.74 43.05
C PRO A 149 -18.06 -1.66 43.32
N ASN A 150 -17.54 -2.31 42.27
CA ASN A 150 -16.29 -3.07 42.36
C ASN A 150 -15.08 -2.14 42.31
N PHE A 151 -14.62 -1.65 43.46
CA PHE A 151 -13.44 -0.79 43.54
C PHE A 151 -12.13 -1.46 43.12
N SER A 152 -12.08 -2.78 42.91
CA SER A 152 -10.90 -3.47 42.36
C SER A 152 -10.84 -3.50 40.84
N SER A 153 -11.89 -3.05 40.14
CA SER A 153 -11.87 -2.93 38.68
C SER A 153 -10.92 -1.82 38.23
N ASP A 154 -10.16 -2.12 37.17
CA ASP A 154 -9.26 -1.19 36.47
C ASP A 154 -9.98 -0.38 35.39
N SER A 155 -11.31 -0.48 35.28
CA SER A 155 -12.08 0.28 34.31
C SER A 155 -12.05 1.79 34.57
N ASN A 156 -11.90 2.57 33.50
CA ASN A 156 -12.01 4.03 33.52
C ASN A 156 -13.36 4.51 34.07
N LEU A 157 -14.42 3.70 33.95
CA LEU A 157 -15.75 4.02 34.48
C LEU A 157 -15.73 4.03 36.01
N VAL A 158 -15.08 3.03 36.63
CA VAL A 158 -14.88 2.96 38.08
C VAL A 158 -13.93 4.07 38.54
N ALA A 159 -12.91 4.40 37.75
CA ALA A 159 -12.03 5.53 38.04
C ALA A 159 -12.78 6.88 38.08
N ALA A 160 -13.67 7.13 37.10
CA ALA A 160 -14.51 8.34 37.08
C ALA A 160 -15.41 8.42 38.32
N TYR A 161 -16.10 7.34 38.66
CA TYR A 161 -16.95 7.28 39.86
C TYR A 161 -16.15 7.54 41.15
N LYS A 162 -14.99 6.87 41.33
CA LYS A 162 -14.08 7.09 42.48
C LYS A 162 -13.63 8.55 42.58
N TYR A 163 -13.25 9.13 41.44
CA TYR A 163 -12.79 10.52 41.36
C TYR A 163 -13.88 11.49 41.84
N PHE A 164 -15.09 11.41 41.28
CA PHE A 164 -16.18 12.32 41.65
C PHE A 164 -16.65 12.11 43.08
N ARG A 165 -16.76 10.85 43.55
CA ARG A 165 -17.11 10.57 44.94
C ARG A 165 -16.09 11.19 45.90
N THR A 166 -14.81 11.14 45.57
CA THR A 166 -13.74 11.76 46.37
C THR A 166 -13.87 13.28 46.41
N LYS A 167 -14.09 13.93 45.25
CA LYS A 167 -14.24 15.39 45.18
C LYS A 167 -15.48 15.87 45.94
N LEU A 168 -16.63 15.21 45.75
CA LEU A 168 -17.88 15.51 46.46
C LEU A 168 -17.77 15.29 47.98
N SER A 169 -17.15 14.19 48.42
CA SER A 169 -16.95 13.93 49.86
C SER A 169 -16.08 15.00 50.51
N ARG A 170 -15.06 15.50 49.79
CA ARG A 170 -14.23 16.64 50.25
C ARG A 170 -15.02 17.94 50.31
N THR A 171 -15.86 18.24 49.31
CA THR A 171 -16.76 19.40 49.30
C THR A 171 -17.64 19.43 50.57
N VAL A 172 -18.24 18.28 50.93
CA VAL A 172 -19.06 18.17 52.15
C VAL A 172 -18.22 18.25 53.43
N SER A 173 -17.09 17.54 53.49
CA SER A 173 -16.28 17.44 54.71
C SER A 173 -15.52 18.72 55.06
N LEU A 174 -15.09 19.48 54.05
CA LEU A 174 -14.30 20.70 54.23
C LEU A 174 -15.16 21.97 54.27
N ASN A 175 -16.49 21.83 54.13
CA ASN A 175 -17.45 22.92 54.07
C ASN A 175 -16.99 24.04 53.11
N THR A 176 -16.76 23.65 51.86
CA THR A 176 -16.26 24.56 50.82
C THR A 176 -17.28 25.67 50.52
N ASP A 177 -16.84 26.68 49.78
CA ASP A 177 -17.65 27.78 49.23
C ASP A 177 -18.81 27.34 48.31
N VAL A 178 -18.75 26.09 47.83
CA VAL A 178 -19.79 25.46 47.03
C VAL A 178 -20.40 24.29 47.81
N ALA A 179 -21.73 24.26 47.94
CA ALA A 179 -22.43 23.13 48.53
C ALA A 179 -22.63 22.00 47.50
N ILE A 180 -22.79 20.76 47.98
CA ILE A 180 -23.12 19.62 47.10
C ILE A 180 -24.42 19.85 46.30
N ASP A 181 -25.38 20.60 46.84
CA ASP A 181 -26.63 20.95 46.15
C ASP A 181 -26.41 21.95 45.01
N ASP A 182 -25.42 22.82 45.14
CA ASP A 182 -25.01 23.73 44.06
C ASP A 182 -24.37 22.94 42.91
N ILE A 183 -23.55 21.94 43.23
CA ILE A 183 -22.97 21.01 42.23
C ILE A 183 -24.07 20.21 41.54
N ARG A 184 -25.05 19.67 42.29
CA ARG A 184 -26.21 18.97 41.73
C ARG A 184 -27.00 19.88 40.79
N SER A 185 -27.30 21.11 41.21
CA SER A 185 -28.05 22.07 40.38
C SER A 185 -27.27 22.50 39.15
N ALA A 186 -25.97 22.80 39.27
CA ALA A 186 -25.12 23.14 38.13
C ALA A 186 -25.07 21.99 37.12
N THR A 187 -24.98 20.75 37.59
CA THR A 187 -24.94 19.55 36.73
C THR A 187 -26.26 19.31 36.00
N LEU A 188 -27.40 19.38 36.69
CA LEU A 188 -28.71 19.07 36.12
C LEU A 188 -29.33 20.22 35.33
N ASP A 189 -29.18 21.45 35.83
CA ASP A 189 -29.90 22.65 35.36
C ASP A 189 -28.98 23.67 34.69
N GLY A 190 -27.66 23.56 34.89
CA GLY A 190 -26.67 24.47 34.31
C GLY A 190 -25.97 23.94 33.06
N LEU A 191 -25.80 22.62 32.92
CA LEU A 191 -25.14 22.03 31.75
C LEU A 191 -26.11 21.87 30.58
N ARG A 192 -25.77 22.48 29.44
CA ARG A 192 -26.60 22.51 28.22
C ARG A 192 -25.97 21.72 27.07
N PHE A 193 -26.78 20.90 26.44
CA PHE A 193 -26.51 20.23 25.16
C PHE A 193 -27.28 20.86 24.00
N VAL A 194 -26.70 20.79 22.81
CA VAL A 194 -27.46 20.81 21.55
C VAL A 194 -27.78 19.36 21.20
N VAL A 195 -29.05 18.99 21.36
CA VAL A 195 -29.55 17.63 21.08
C VAL A 195 -30.02 17.57 19.64
N ILE A 196 -29.43 16.66 18.87
CA ILE A 196 -29.79 16.39 17.48
C ILE A 196 -30.40 15.00 17.43
N THR A 197 -31.70 14.90 17.15
CA THR A 197 -32.41 13.63 17.04
C THR A 197 -32.66 13.31 15.57
N ALA A 198 -32.02 12.24 15.11
CA ALA A 198 -32.23 11.65 13.80
C ALA A 198 -33.47 10.74 13.82
N GLU A 199 -34.31 10.88 12.79
CA GLU A 199 -35.48 10.03 12.56
C GLU A 199 -35.07 8.69 11.93
N ALA A 200 -35.98 7.72 11.90
CA ALA A 200 -35.71 6.37 11.38
C ALA A 200 -35.26 6.39 9.90
N GLN A 201 -35.75 7.36 9.11
CA GLN A 201 -35.35 7.55 7.71
C GLN A 201 -34.09 8.42 7.52
N ASP A 202 -33.60 9.08 8.57
CA ASP A 202 -32.41 9.91 8.47
C ASP A 202 -31.16 9.02 8.39
N ASN A 203 -30.27 9.31 7.44
CA ASN A 203 -28.97 8.64 7.37
C ASN A 203 -28.07 9.17 8.50
N VAL A 204 -28.19 8.55 9.67
CA VAL A 204 -27.40 8.82 10.88
C VAL A 204 -25.90 8.89 10.59
N TYR A 205 -25.42 8.08 9.64
CA TYR A 205 -24.02 8.04 9.23
C TYR A 205 -23.56 9.34 8.59
N SER A 206 -24.35 9.91 7.68
CA SER A 206 -24.01 11.18 7.01
C SER A 206 -23.98 12.36 7.98
N ILE A 207 -24.86 12.33 8.98
CA ILE A 207 -24.92 13.32 10.06
C ILE A 207 -23.66 13.18 10.92
N PHE A 208 -23.31 11.95 11.30
CA PHE A 208 -22.12 11.67 12.10
C PHE A 208 -20.83 12.09 11.37
N GLU A 209 -20.66 11.73 10.10
CA GLU A 209 -19.50 12.11 9.28
C GLU A 209 -19.35 13.63 9.16
N SER A 210 -20.47 14.36 8.99
CA SER A 210 -20.45 15.82 8.91
C SER A 210 -20.09 16.51 10.23
N LEU A 211 -20.42 15.89 11.38
CA LEU A 211 -20.17 16.44 12.71
C LEU A 211 -18.79 16.07 13.27
N ASN A 212 -18.21 14.94 12.86
CA ASN A 212 -16.95 14.40 13.40
C ASN A 212 -15.66 15.05 12.85
N ASN A 213 -15.74 16.28 12.33
CA ASN A 213 -14.58 16.95 11.73
C ASN A 213 -13.57 17.50 12.76
N THR A 214 -13.74 17.21 14.06
CA THR A 214 -12.95 17.79 15.17
C THR A 214 -12.36 16.79 16.17
N GLY A 215 -12.53 15.47 15.99
CA GLY A 215 -11.90 14.45 16.87
C GLY A 215 -11.79 13.09 16.20
N LEU A 216 -10.60 12.46 16.29
CA LEU A 216 -10.19 11.14 15.78
C LEU A 216 -11.06 10.53 14.64
N LYS A 217 -10.53 10.54 13.42
CA LYS A 217 -11.20 9.97 12.24
C LYS A 217 -11.60 8.50 12.45
N LEU A 218 -12.85 8.18 12.11
CA LEU A 218 -13.30 6.80 12.00
C LEU A 218 -12.58 6.09 10.85
N THR A 219 -12.29 4.80 11.04
CA THR A 219 -11.83 3.94 9.95
C THR A 219 -13.02 3.42 9.14
N GLN A 220 -12.74 2.95 7.93
CA GLN A 220 -13.73 2.24 7.10
C GLN A 220 -14.32 1.02 7.83
N GLY A 221 -13.51 0.35 8.67
CA GLY A 221 -13.95 -0.77 9.49
C GLY A 221 -14.96 -0.37 10.58
N ASP A 222 -14.78 0.79 11.21
CA ASP A 222 -15.75 1.30 12.19
C ASP A 222 -17.08 1.65 11.52
N LEU A 223 -17.03 2.26 10.34
CA LEU A 223 -18.24 2.57 9.56
C LEU A 223 -19.00 1.27 9.22
N LEU A 224 -18.29 0.23 8.79
CA LEU A 224 -18.89 -1.08 8.50
C LEU A 224 -19.45 -1.75 9.75
N ARG A 225 -18.74 -1.68 10.89
CA ARG A 225 -19.25 -2.15 12.19
C ARG A 225 -20.60 -1.51 12.49
N ASN A 226 -20.67 -0.18 12.44
CA ASN A 226 -21.90 0.56 12.74
C ASN A 226 -23.04 0.09 11.82
N PHE A 227 -22.76 -0.03 10.53
CA PHE A 227 -23.72 -0.52 9.55
C PHE A 227 -24.23 -1.93 9.88
N PHE A 228 -23.34 -2.89 10.12
CA PHE A 228 -23.71 -4.26 10.48
C PHE A 228 -24.64 -4.26 11.70
N PHE A 229 -24.23 -3.62 12.80
CA PHE A 229 -24.98 -3.67 14.06
C PHE A 229 -26.29 -2.90 14.04
N SER A 230 -26.42 -1.86 13.22
CA SER A 230 -27.71 -1.18 13.02
C SER A 230 -28.77 -2.06 12.37
N ARG A 231 -28.36 -3.08 11.59
CA ARG A 231 -29.26 -3.91 10.77
C ARG A 231 -29.45 -5.33 11.29
N LEU A 232 -28.64 -5.76 12.25
CA LEU A 232 -28.77 -7.10 12.87
C LEU A 232 -30.01 -7.25 13.74
N GLY A 233 -30.65 -6.14 14.16
CA GLY A 233 -31.83 -6.16 15.02
C GLY A 233 -31.58 -6.96 16.30
N GLY A 234 -32.52 -7.84 16.68
CA GLY A 234 -32.40 -8.69 17.87
C GLY A 234 -31.22 -9.68 17.88
N HIS A 235 -30.52 -9.86 16.75
CA HIS A 235 -29.33 -10.72 16.69
C HIS A 235 -28.04 -9.98 17.11
N ALA A 236 -28.08 -8.66 17.25
CA ALA A 236 -26.89 -7.82 17.44
C ALA A 236 -25.98 -8.30 18.58
N GLU A 237 -26.52 -8.57 19.78
CA GLU A 237 -25.72 -9.02 20.93
C GLU A 237 -25.10 -10.40 20.72
N GLN A 238 -25.86 -11.34 20.13
CA GLN A 238 -25.36 -12.69 19.83
C GLN A 238 -24.24 -12.64 18.78
N VAL A 239 -24.43 -11.89 17.70
CA VAL A 239 -23.42 -11.73 16.64
C VAL A 239 -22.18 -11.01 17.15
N HIS A 240 -22.37 -10.00 18.00
CA HIS A 240 -21.25 -9.29 18.61
C HIS A 240 -20.38 -10.26 19.42
N SER A 241 -20.99 -10.94 20.39
CA SER A 241 -20.25 -11.80 21.32
C SER A 241 -19.65 -13.03 20.62
N ALA A 242 -20.36 -13.62 19.65
CA ALA A 242 -19.93 -14.86 19.00
C ALA A 242 -18.92 -14.65 17.86
N PHE A 243 -18.99 -13.53 17.12
CA PHE A 243 -18.22 -13.36 15.88
C PHE A 243 -17.44 -12.04 15.83
N TRP A 244 -18.05 -10.92 16.19
CA TRP A 244 -17.37 -9.62 16.07
C TRP A 244 -16.30 -9.41 17.14
N PHE A 245 -16.63 -9.65 18.41
CA PHE A 245 -15.71 -9.45 19.52
C PHE A 245 -14.45 -10.33 19.39
N PRO A 246 -14.54 -11.64 19.08
CA PRO A 246 -13.35 -12.45 18.81
C PRO A 246 -12.50 -11.94 17.64
N MET A 247 -13.14 -11.36 16.61
CA MET A 247 -12.43 -10.75 15.48
C MET A 247 -11.73 -9.45 15.88
N GLN A 248 -12.38 -8.62 16.73
CA GLN A 248 -11.83 -7.38 17.24
C GLN A 248 -10.66 -7.59 18.21
N GLU A 249 -10.72 -8.62 19.05
CA GLU A 249 -9.61 -8.99 19.95
C GLU A 249 -8.40 -9.54 19.17
N ARG A 250 -8.65 -10.13 17.99
CA ARG A 250 -7.62 -10.76 17.17
C ARG A 250 -6.83 -9.76 16.32
N LEU A 251 -7.51 -8.75 15.79
CA LEU A 251 -6.97 -7.84 14.79
C LEU A 251 -6.91 -6.41 15.32
N SER A 252 -5.86 -5.69 14.93
CA SER A 252 -5.80 -4.24 15.14
C SER A 252 -6.95 -3.54 14.40
N ARG A 253 -7.28 -2.30 14.81
CA ARG A 253 -8.30 -1.48 14.14
C ARG A 253 -7.99 -1.28 12.65
N ASP A 254 -6.70 -1.15 12.30
CA ASP A 254 -6.25 -1.01 10.92
C ASP A 254 -6.33 -2.33 10.14
N ASP A 255 -5.99 -3.46 10.76
CA ASP A 255 -6.13 -4.78 10.13
C ASP A 255 -7.59 -5.17 9.90
N LEU A 256 -8.51 -4.77 10.77
CA LEU A 256 -9.95 -4.94 10.54
C LEU A 256 -10.40 -4.18 9.30
N ALA A 257 -10.03 -2.90 9.19
CA ALA A 257 -10.33 -2.10 8.00
C ALA A 257 -9.69 -2.70 6.74
N HIS A 258 -8.45 -3.18 6.85
CA HIS A 258 -7.72 -3.83 5.76
C HIS A 258 -8.40 -5.15 5.34
N LEU A 259 -8.89 -5.97 6.27
CA LEU A 259 -9.61 -7.21 5.99
C LEU A 259 -10.85 -6.97 5.10
N PHE A 260 -11.65 -5.95 5.42
CA PHE A 260 -12.82 -5.60 4.61
C PHE A 260 -12.42 -5.14 3.20
N TRP A 261 -11.28 -4.46 3.06
CA TRP A 261 -10.75 -4.08 1.75
C TRP A 261 -10.23 -5.31 0.98
N LEU A 262 -9.44 -6.18 1.62
CA LEU A 262 -8.87 -7.38 0.99
C LEU A 262 -9.96 -8.24 0.35
N GLU A 263 -11.03 -8.50 1.09
CA GLU A 263 -12.14 -9.31 0.61
C GLU A 263 -12.88 -8.65 -0.57
N LEU A 264 -13.03 -7.33 -0.56
CA LEU A 264 -13.63 -6.58 -1.68
C LEU A 264 -12.83 -6.78 -2.97
N THR A 265 -11.49 -6.85 -2.88
CA THR A 265 -10.61 -6.96 -4.05
C THR A 265 -10.81 -8.22 -4.88
N TRP A 266 -11.38 -9.28 -4.29
CA TRP A 266 -11.69 -10.52 -5.01
C TRP A 266 -12.77 -10.30 -6.09
N SER A 267 -13.72 -9.41 -5.82
CA SER A 267 -14.75 -9.00 -6.78
C SER A 267 -14.30 -7.81 -7.63
N ASP A 268 -13.64 -6.83 -7.01
CA ASP A 268 -13.24 -5.57 -7.62
C ASP A 268 -11.75 -5.29 -7.38
N THR A 269 -10.92 -5.73 -8.31
CA THR A 269 -9.45 -5.62 -8.25
C THR A 269 -8.94 -4.17 -8.32
N GLU A 270 -9.81 -3.19 -8.57
CA GLU A 270 -9.45 -1.77 -8.63
C GLU A 270 -10.04 -0.98 -7.44
N ALA A 271 -10.58 -1.68 -6.44
CA ALA A 271 -11.10 -1.08 -5.23
C ALA A 271 -10.00 -0.35 -4.43
N LYS A 272 -10.24 0.94 -4.17
CA LYS A 272 -9.42 1.75 -3.25
C LYS A 272 -9.84 1.50 -1.81
N LYS A 273 -8.88 1.61 -0.87
CA LYS A 273 -9.15 1.45 0.57
C LYS A 273 -10.23 2.43 1.08
N ASP A 274 -10.21 3.67 0.60
CA ASP A 274 -11.19 4.69 1.01
C ASP A 274 -12.62 4.43 0.50
N ASP A 275 -12.78 3.61 -0.54
CA ASP A 275 -14.10 3.21 -1.07
C ASP A 275 -14.70 2.00 -0.34
N THR A 276 -13.99 1.41 0.62
CA THR A 276 -14.34 0.11 1.22
C THR A 276 -15.73 0.12 1.82
N PHE A 277 -16.07 1.09 2.67
CA PHE A 277 -17.40 1.16 3.29
C PHE A 277 -18.51 1.22 2.25
N ARG A 278 -18.43 2.18 1.33
CA ARG A 278 -19.46 2.42 0.30
C ARG A 278 -19.68 1.18 -0.57
N LYS A 279 -18.60 0.53 -1.03
CA LYS A 279 -18.68 -0.64 -1.90
C LYS A 279 -19.16 -1.89 -1.16
N GLN A 280 -18.71 -2.08 0.09
CA GLN A 280 -19.19 -3.18 0.93
C GLN A 280 -20.67 -3.02 1.26
N VAL A 281 -21.11 -1.84 1.71
CA VAL A 281 -22.53 -1.54 2.00
C VAL A 281 -23.40 -1.87 0.80
N LYS A 282 -23.03 -1.43 -0.41
CA LYS A 282 -23.80 -1.73 -1.64
C LYS A 282 -23.98 -3.25 -1.87
N ARG A 283 -23.03 -4.08 -1.43
CA ARG A 283 -23.13 -5.54 -1.54
C ARG A 283 -24.05 -6.15 -0.48
N ILE A 284 -24.08 -5.56 0.72
CA ILE A 284 -24.77 -6.14 1.89
C ILE A 284 -26.09 -5.44 2.26
N GLU A 285 -26.44 -4.32 1.63
CA GLU A 285 -27.64 -3.53 1.96
C GLU A 285 -28.96 -4.28 1.70
N MET A 286 -28.96 -5.25 0.80
CA MET A 286 -30.15 -6.05 0.50
C MET A 286 -30.24 -7.33 1.36
N LEU A 287 -29.23 -7.62 2.20
CA LEU A 287 -29.22 -8.81 3.04
C LEU A 287 -30.21 -8.69 4.21
N SER A 288 -30.87 -9.81 4.53
CA SER A 288 -31.65 -9.98 5.75
C SER A 288 -30.77 -10.02 7.00
N PRO A 289 -31.31 -9.81 8.21
CA PRO A 289 -30.53 -9.91 9.45
C PRO A 289 -29.81 -11.26 9.65
N ALA A 290 -30.39 -12.36 9.15
CA ALA A 290 -29.79 -13.70 9.23
C ALA A 290 -28.61 -13.84 8.26
N GLU A 291 -28.75 -13.36 7.02
CA GLU A 291 -27.65 -13.36 6.04
C GLU A 291 -26.52 -12.40 6.47
N LEU A 292 -26.87 -11.27 7.10
CA LEU A 292 -25.91 -10.33 7.64
C LEU A 292 -25.11 -10.93 8.81
N ARG A 293 -25.75 -11.73 9.65
CA ARG A 293 -25.07 -12.55 10.67
C ARG A 293 -24.06 -13.50 10.03
N ASP A 294 -24.44 -14.20 8.97
CA ASP A 294 -23.56 -15.14 8.28
C ASP A 294 -22.38 -14.42 7.61
N GLU A 295 -22.60 -13.21 7.12
CA GLU A 295 -21.53 -12.36 6.58
C GLU A 295 -20.53 -11.94 7.67
N VAL A 296 -20.98 -11.52 8.84
CA VAL A 296 -20.09 -11.21 9.98
C VAL A 296 -19.33 -12.47 10.44
N LYS A 297 -20.00 -13.63 10.46
CA LYS A 297 -19.37 -14.92 10.75
C LYS A 297 -18.26 -15.25 9.74
N ARG A 298 -18.50 -14.99 8.45
CA ARG A 298 -17.51 -15.17 7.39
C ARG A 298 -16.30 -14.24 7.58
N PHE A 299 -16.52 -12.96 7.90
CA PHE A 299 -15.41 -12.05 8.21
C PHE A 299 -14.60 -12.50 9.42
N ASN A 300 -15.25 -13.02 10.47
CA ASN A 300 -14.53 -13.61 11.60
C ASN A 300 -13.67 -14.81 11.17
N GLN A 301 -14.13 -15.67 10.26
CA GLN A 301 -13.31 -16.76 9.71
C GLN A 301 -12.10 -16.23 8.92
N LEU A 302 -12.29 -15.23 8.07
CA LEU A 302 -11.20 -14.60 7.32
C LEU A 302 -10.20 -13.88 8.25
N SER A 303 -10.66 -13.34 9.38
CA SER A 303 -9.77 -12.69 10.36
C SER A 303 -8.76 -13.67 10.97
N VAL A 304 -9.14 -14.95 11.12
CA VAL A 304 -8.22 -16.00 11.57
C VAL A 304 -7.13 -16.23 10.52
N LEU A 305 -7.50 -16.24 9.24
CA LEU A 305 -6.53 -16.40 8.14
C LEU A 305 -5.59 -15.20 8.04
N LEU A 306 -6.11 -13.98 8.17
CA LEU A 306 -5.29 -12.76 8.18
C LEU A 306 -4.32 -12.76 9.36
N GLU A 307 -4.75 -13.18 10.55
CA GLU A 307 -3.86 -13.34 11.70
C GLU A 307 -2.73 -14.33 11.41
N VAL A 308 -3.04 -15.48 10.80
CA VAL A 308 -2.02 -16.48 10.40
C VAL A 308 -1.06 -15.92 9.35
N MET A 309 -1.54 -15.10 8.41
CA MET A 309 -0.68 -14.41 7.44
C MET A 309 0.29 -13.42 8.11
N ARG A 310 -0.17 -12.71 9.15
CA ARG A 310 0.68 -11.77 9.91
C ARG A 310 1.62 -12.48 10.88
N LEU A 311 1.19 -13.61 11.43
CA LEU A 311 1.91 -14.43 12.39
C LEU A 311 1.99 -15.88 11.89
N PRO A 312 2.87 -16.19 10.92
CA PRO A 312 3.00 -17.54 10.36
C PRO A 312 3.23 -18.62 11.40
N SER A 313 3.81 -18.29 12.57
CA SER A 313 3.96 -19.21 13.70
C SER A 313 2.65 -19.87 14.18
N LYS A 314 1.49 -19.27 13.89
CA LYS A 314 0.16 -19.82 14.17
C LYS A 314 -0.34 -20.81 13.12
N GLU A 315 0.30 -20.91 11.95
CA GLU A 315 -0.05 -21.91 10.94
C GLU A 315 0.34 -23.31 11.41
N SER A 316 -0.60 -24.25 11.41
CA SER A 316 -0.37 -25.63 11.84
C SER A 316 0.51 -26.45 10.90
N ASP A 317 0.37 -26.27 9.58
CA ASP A 317 1.08 -27.06 8.58
C ASP A 317 2.50 -26.51 8.34
N PRO A 318 3.57 -27.32 8.50
CA PRO A 318 4.94 -26.83 8.37
C PRO A 318 5.30 -26.25 7.00
N GLN A 319 4.75 -26.81 5.91
CA GLN A 319 5.08 -26.37 4.55
C GLN A 319 4.37 -25.05 4.23
N VAL A 320 3.08 -24.94 4.59
CA VAL A 320 2.33 -23.68 4.47
C VAL A 320 2.95 -22.60 5.36
N ARG A 321 3.33 -22.95 6.59
CA ARG A 321 4.03 -22.04 7.53
C ARG A 321 5.31 -21.49 6.91
N ARG A 322 6.14 -22.35 6.31
CA ARG A 322 7.38 -21.94 5.63
C ARG A 322 7.08 -20.96 4.49
N GLY A 323 6.10 -21.27 3.64
CA GLY A 323 5.69 -20.39 2.54
C GLY A 323 5.22 -19.02 3.02
N LEU A 324 4.34 -18.98 4.04
CA LEU A 324 3.86 -17.73 4.62
C LEU A 324 5.00 -16.92 5.26
N GLN A 325 5.91 -17.58 5.97
CA GLN A 325 7.08 -16.92 6.56
C GLN A 325 7.96 -16.29 5.47
N ARG A 326 8.22 -17.01 4.36
CA ARG A 326 9.00 -16.48 3.23
C ARG A 326 8.35 -15.22 2.64
N LEU A 327 7.02 -15.20 2.48
CA LEU A 327 6.32 -14.00 1.99
C LEU A 327 6.35 -12.83 2.99
N VAL A 328 6.20 -13.11 4.30
CA VAL A 328 6.32 -12.10 5.36
C VAL A 328 7.72 -11.50 5.37
N ASP A 329 8.76 -12.33 5.28
CA ASP A 329 10.16 -11.92 5.26
C ASP A 329 10.48 -11.05 4.04
N PHE A 330 9.90 -11.39 2.88
CA PHE A 330 10.04 -10.62 1.65
C PHE A 330 9.39 -9.23 1.72
N GLY A 331 8.26 -9.11 2.43
CA GLY A 331 7.68 -7.83 2.86
C GLY A 331 6.94 -7.05 1.77
N ILE A 332 6.06 -7.71 0.99
CA ILE A 332 5.18 -7.06 0.01
C ILE A 332 3.72 -7.13 0.48
N GLU A 333 3.12 -6.00 0.84
CA GLU A 333 1.72 -5.96 1.31
C GLU A 333 0.70 -6.26 0.19
N SER A 334 0.99 -5.90 -1.05
CA SER A 334 0.05 -6.10 -2.18
C SER A 334 -0.22 -7.57 -2.51
N ILE A 335 0.48 -8.51 -1.87
CA ILE A 335 0.25 -9.95 -2.00
C ILE A 335 -0.94 -10.44 -1.18
N ASP A 336 -1.34 -9.67 -0.16
CA ASP A 336 -2.34 -10.09 0.82
C ASP A 336 -3.66 -10.58 0.20
N PRO A 337 -4.24 -9.92 -0.83
CA PRO A 337 -5.47 -10.39 -1.46
C PRO A 337 -5.37 -11.82 -2.01
N LEU A 338 -4.24 -12.13 -2.64
CA LEU A 338 -3.98 -13.41 -3.28
C LEU A 338 -3.79 -14.50 -2.23
N VAL A 339 -2.99 -14.23 -1.20
CA VAL A 339 -2.71 -15.21 -0.13
C VAL A 339 -3.96 -15.46 0.71
N LEU A 340 -4.74 -14.42 1.04
CA LEU A 340 -6.00 -14.59 1.77
C LEU A 340 -7.01 -15.42 0.96
N ALA A 341 -7.09 -15.21 -0.37
CA ALA A 341 -7.94 -16.01 -1.24
C ALA A 341 -7.52 -17.49 -1.26
N LEU A 342 -6.21 -17.75 -1.38
CA LEU A 342 -5.66 -19.10 -1.38
C LEU A 342 -5.91 -19.83 -0.04
N LEU A 343 -5.67 -19.16 1.10
CA LEU A 343 -5.95 -19.74 2.40
C LEU A 343 -7.45 -19.97 2.65
N SER A 344 -8.32 -19.13 2.07
CA SER A 344 -9.77 -19.31 2.11
C SER A 344 -10.23 -20.56 1.34
N LEU A 345 -9.62 -20.83 0.17
CA LEU A 345 -9.85 -22.08 -0.57
C LEU A 345 -9.45 -23.31 0.27
N ARG A 346 -8.31 -23.25 0.95
CA ARG A 346 -7.86 -24.31 1.86
C ARG A 346 -8.81 -24.50 3.04
N GLN A 347 -9.21 -23.41 3.70
CA GLN A 347 -10.12 -23.47 4.85
C GLN A 347 -11.49 -24.06 4.49
N SER A 348 -11.96 -23.81 3.26
CA SER A 348 -13.19 -24.40 2.73
C SER A 348 -13.05 -25.85 2.26
N GLY A 349 -11.85 -26.45 2.38
CA GLY A 349 -11.57 -27.83 1.95
C GLY A 349 -11.48 -28.01 0.43
N ARG A 350 -11.40 -26.91 -0.33
CA ARG A 350 -11.31 -26.94 -1.80
C ARG A 350 -9.89 -27.18 -2.30
N THR A 351 -8.88 -26.90 -1.47
CA THR A 351 -7.46 -27.19 -1.73
C THR A 351 -6.83 -27.88 -0.53
N THR A 352 -5.79 -28.67 -0.75
CA THR A 352 -5.00 -29.33 0.31
C THR A 352 -3.87 -28.46 0.83
N ASN A 353 -3.26 -28.83 1.97
CA ASN A 353 -2.06 -28.16 2.48
C ASN A 353 -0.91 -28.18 1.46
N GLY A 354 -0.69 -29.31 0.79
CA GLY A 354 0.37 -29.46 -0.22
C GLY A 354 0.17 -28.51 -1.40
N GLN A 355 -1.02 -28.51 -2.00
CA GLN A 355 -1.36 -27.58 -3.09
C GLN A 355 -1.24 -26.12 -2.68
N THR A 356 -1.63 -25.78 -1.44
CA THR A 356 -1.44 -24.42 -0.90
C THR A 356 0.04 -24.08 -0.76
N ALA A 357 0.87 -24.99 -0.26
CA ALA A 357 2.31 -24.76 -0.12
C ALA A 357 3.00 -24.60 -1.49
N GLU A 358 2.64 -25.42 -2.48
CA GLU A 358 3.13 -25.32 -3.85
C GLU A 358 2.73 -23.98 -4.50
N ALA A 359 1.49 -23.53 -4.31
CA ALA A 359 1.03 -22.24 -4.80
C ALA A 359 1.79 -21.06 -4.15
N LEU A 360 2.08 -21.13 -2.85
CA LEU A 360 2.92 -20.14 -2.17
C LEU A 360 4.36 -20.13 -2.74
N ALA A 361 4.92 -21.29 -3.05
CA ALA A 361 6.24 -21.42 -3.66
C ALA A 361 6.29 -20.81 -5.08
N VAL A 362 5.22 -20.94 -5.87
CA VAL A 362 5.10 -20.27 -7.19
C VAL A 362 5.11 -18.75 -7.04
N ILE A 363 4.33 -18.20 -6.10
CA ILE A 363 4.28 -16.75 -5.86
C ILE A 363 5.66 -16.24 -5.43
N GLU A 364 6.33 -16.97 -4.54
CA GLU A 364 7.66 -16.62 -4.10
C GLU A 364 8.69 -16.65 -5.26
N SER A 365 8.68 -17.71 -6.07
CA SER A 365 9.53 -17.80 -7.26
C SER A 365 9.34 -16.61 -8.20
N PHE A 366 8.08 -16.24 -8.45
CA PHE A 366 7.74 -15.07 -9.24
C PHE A 366 8.36 -13.78 -8.69
N LEU A 367 8.24 -13.55 -7.38
CA LEU A 367 8.81 -12.36 -6.74
C LEU A 367 10.34 -12.34 -6.78
N VAL A 368 10.98 -13.48 -6.51
CA VAL A 368 12.44 -13.61 -6.51
C VAL A 368 13.01 -13.40 -7.92
N ARG A 369 12.43 -14.05 -8.93
CA ARG A 369 12.89 -13.91 -10.33
C ARG A 369 12.72 -12.50 -10.85
N ARG A 370 11.63 -11.81 -10.49
CA ARG A 370 11.46 -10.37 -10.79
C ARG A 370 12.51 -9.49 -10.11
N LEU A 371 12.87 -9.79 -8.85
CA LEU A 371 13.90 -9.07 -8.12
C LEU A 371 15.27 -9.22 -8.79
N LEU A 372 15.61 -10.43 -9.23
CA LEU A 372 16.89 -10.77 -9.88
C LEU A 372 17.11 -10.00 -11.19
N VAL A 373 16.05 -9.85 -12.00
CA VAL A 373 16.10 -9.12 -13.27
C VAL A 373 15.78 -7.63 -13.13
N ARG A 374 15.63 -7.13 -11.89
CA ARG A 374 15.25 -5.74 -11.57
C ARG A 374 13.99 -5.28 -12.33
N ALA A 375 12.99 -6.15 -12.41
CA ALA A 375 11.75 -5.84 -13.12
C ALA A 375 11.04 -4.60 -12.52
N PRO A 376 10.40 -3.74 -13.34
CA PRO A 376 9.73 -2.53 -12.86
C PRO A 376 8.67 -2.80 -11.76
N HIS A 377 8.64 -1.98 -10.71
CA HIS A 377 7.70 -2.19 -9.59
C HIS A 377 6.29 -1.65 -9.86
N ASN A 378 6.13 -0.76 -10.85
CA ASN A 378 4.88 -0.03 -11.14
C ASN A 378 3.67 -0.93 -11.47
N ALA A 379 3.90 -2.15 -11.99
CA ALA A 379 2.84 -3.09 -12.33
C ALA A 379 2.61 -4.19 -11.29
N LEU A 380 3.56 -4.41 -10.35
CA LEU A 380 3.56 -5.59 -9.48
C LEU A 380 2.30 -5.71 -8.63
N SER A 381 1.88 -4.62 -7.98
CA SER A 381 0.66 -4.61 -7.16
C SER A 381 -0.57 -5.02 -7.98
N ARG A 382 -0.70 -4.50 -9.20
CA ARG A 382 -1.82 -4.82 -10.10
C ARG A 382 -1.79 -6.28 -10.56
N ILE A 383 -0.60 -6.82 -10.84
CA ILE A 383 -0.42 -8.22 -11.22
C ILE A 383 -0.86 -9.14 -10.07
N LEU A 384 -0.38 -8.89 -8.84
CA LEU A 384 -0.71 -9.70 -7.67
C LEU A 384 -2.20 -9.62 -7.32
N MET A 385 -2.81 -8.43 -7.37
CA MET A 385 -4.25 -8.28 -7.13
C MET A 385 -5.09 -9.09 -8.12
N ARG A 386 -4.73 -9.05 -9.42
CA ARG A 386 -5.46 -9.78 -10.48
C ARG A 386 -5.23 -11.29 -10.45
N ALA A 387 -4.11 -11.76 -9.90
CA ALA A 387 -3.81 -13.19 -9.75
C ALA A 387 -4.83 -13.94 -8.87
N SER A 388 -5.52 -13.24 -7.95
CA SER A 388 -6.59 -13.86 -7.17
C SER A 388 -7.72 -14.43 -8.03
N LYS A 389 -7.97 -13.85 -9.21
CA LYS A 389 -9.00 -14.30 -10.17
C LYS A 389 -8.57 -15.50 -11.01
N SER A 390 -7.27 -15.80 -11.08
CA SER A 390 -6.75 -16.97 -11.80
C SER A 390 -6.63 -18.21 -10.91
N LEU A 391 -6.95 -18.14 -9.62
CA LEU A 391 -6.89 -19.30 -8.74
C LEU A 391 -7.90 -20.37 -9.18
N ASP A 392 -7.38 -21.54 -9.59
CA ASP A 392 -8.15 -22.78 -9.68
C ASP A 392 -8.00 -23.56 -8.37
N ALA A 393 -9.10 -24.08 -7.84
CA ALA A 393 -9.08 -24.91 -6.64
C ALA A 393 -8.51 -26.32 -6.89
N ASN A 394 -8.57 -26.82 -8.14
CA ASN A 394 -8.05 -28.14 -8.47
C ASN A 394 -6.53 -28.16 -8.48
N ASP A 395 -5.90 -27.12 -9.04
CA ASP A 395 -4.46 -26.92 -9.01
C ASP A 395 -4.12 -25.42 -8.94
N PRO A 396 -4.09 -24.84 -7.72
CA PRO A 396 -3.80 -23.42 -7.56
C PRO A 396 -2.36 -23.07 -7.96
N ALA A 397 -1.42 -24.02 -7.85
CA ALA A 397 -0.02 -23.78 -8.17
C ALA A 397 0.19 -23.67 -9.68
N GLU A 398 -0.36 -24.61 -10.45
CA GLU A 398 -0.33 -24.59 -11.91
C GLU A 398 -1.04 -23.35 -12.46
N ALA A 399 -2.22 -23.02 -11.94
CA ALA A 399 -3.00 -21.88 -12.38
C ALA A 399 -2.28 -20.53 -12.15
N LEU A 400 -1.61 -20.38 -10.99
CA LEU A 400 -0.78 -19.20 -10.73
C LEU A 400 0.47 -19.17 -11.60
N ARG A 401 1.10 -20.33 -11.82
CA ARG A 401 2.31 -20.42 -12.66
C ARG A 401 1.97 -20.03 -14.10
N ASP A 402 0.88 -20.54 -14.66
CA ASP A 402 0.37 -20.11 -15.97
C ASP A 402 0.10 -18.60 -16.00
N TYR A 403 -0.66 -18.09 -15.03
CA TYR A 403 -0.97 -16.67 -14.94
C TYR A 403 0.29 -15.79 -14.96
N PHE A 404 1.28 -16.12 -14.14
CA PHE A 404 2.55 -15.37 -14.06
C PHE A 404 3.44 -15.54 -15.29
N SER A 405 3.33 -16.67 -16.00
CA SER A 405 4.15 -16.97 -17.19
C SER A 405 3.68 -16.22 -18.44
N ARG A 406 2.41 -15.82 -18.50
CA ARG A 406 1.88 -15.01 -19.61
C ARG A 406 2.51 -13.62 -19.67
N ASP A 407 2.62 -13.06 -20.88
CA ASP A 407 3.30 -11.81 -21.22
C ASP A 407 3.08 -10.62 -20.26
N ASN A 408 4.08 -9.73 -20.23
CA ASN A 408 4.11 -8.46 -19.47
C ASN A 408 4.09 -8.60 -17.94
N LYS A 409 4.61 -9.73 -17.42
CA LYS A 409 4.72 -9.98 -15.98
C LYS A 409 6.14 -10.31 -15.52
N ASP A 410 7.13 -10.24 -16.41
CA ASP A 410 8.56 -10.39 -16.10
C ASP A 410 8.90 -11.61 -15.23
N PHE A 411 8.17 -12.73 -15.42
CA PHE A 411 8.51 -13.99 -14.75
C PHE A 411 9.70 -14.64 -15.48
N ALA A 412 10.90 -14.28 -15.05
CA ALA A 412 12.13 -14.59 -15.79
C ALA A 412 12.45 -16.09 -15.86
N SER A 413 12.84 -16.57 -17.05
CA SER A 413 13.34 -17.94 -17.24
C SER A 413 14.74 -18.12 -16.64
N ASP A 414 15.21 -19.37 -16.59
CA ASP A 414 16.55 -19.70 -16.09
C ASP A 414 17.65 -19.04 -16.92
N GLU A 415 17.46 -18.94 -18.23
CA GLU A 415 18.40 -18.29 -19.14
C GLU A 415 18.51 -16.79 -18.89
N VAL A 416 17.38 -16.13 -18.61
CA VAL A 416 17.36 -14.69 -18.29
C VAL A 416 17.98 -14.44 -16.91
N VAL A 417 17.63 -15.26 -15.92
CA VAL A 417 18.21 -15.20 -14.58
C VAL A 417 19.71 -15.39 -14.63
N SER A 418 20.19 -16.41 -15.35
CA SER A 418 21.63 -16.72 -15.48
C SER A 418 22.42 -15.51 -15.98
N LYS A 419 21.92 -14.82 -17.00
CA LYS A 419 22.52 -13.57 -17.49
C LYS A 419 22.46 -12.47 -16.42
N ALA A 420 21.31 -12.30 -15.77
CA ALA A 420 21.08 -11.22 -14.82
C ALA A 420 22.00 -11.29 -13.58
N VAL A 421 22.34 -12.49 -13.10
CA VAL A 421 23.21 -12.69 -11.92
C VAL A 421 24.57 -11.99 -12.07
N VAL A 422 25.07 -11.84 -13.31
CA VAL A 422 26.38 -11.25 -13.62
C VAL A 422 26.32 -9.91 -14.37
N SER A 423 25.14 -9.44 -14.78
CA SER A 423 24.99 -8.19 -15.54
C SER A 423 24.08 -7.15 -14.90
N VAL A 424 23.16 -7.55 -14.01
CA VAL A 424 22.23 -6.63 -13.37
C VAL A 424 22.84 -6.07 -12.08
N ASN A 425 22.65 -4.76 -11.85
CA ASN A 425 22.94 -4.11 -10.58
C ASN A 425 21.95 -4.59 -9.49
N PHE A 426 22.22 -5.77 -8.95
CA PHE A 426 21.41 -6.38 -7.90
C PHE A 426 21.43 -5.54 -6.62
N TYR A 427 22.54 -4.86 -6.32
CA TYR A 427 22.65 -4.02 -5.13
C TYR A 427 21.62 -2.88 -5.06
N ARG A 428 21.06 -2.48 -6.21
CA ARG A 428 19.96 -1.49 -6.32
C ARG A 428 18.60 -2.10 -6.65
N SER A 429 18.49 -3.43 -6.64
CA SER A 429 17.24 -4.13 -6.93
C SER A 429 16.35 -4.23 -5.69
N GLY A 430 15.08 -3.82 -5.81
CA GLY A 430 14.10 -3.87 -4.72
C GLY A 430 14.52 -3.07 -3.47
N SER A 431 13.99 -3.47 -2.31
CA SER A 431 14.38 -2.91 -1.01
C SER A 431 15.63 -3.59 -0.44
N ALA A 432 16.33 -2.91 0.48
CA ALA A 432 17.48 -3.49 1.18
C ALA A 432 17.10 -4.78 1.93
N ARG A 433 15.89 -4.83 2.49
CA ARG A 433 15.31 -6.01 3.12
C ARG A 433 15.21 -7.18 2.14
N GLN A 434 14.67 -6.96 0.95
CA GLN A 434 14.51 -8.01 -0.08
C GLN A 434 15.86 -8.57 -0.55
N ARG A 435 16.84 -7.70 -0.79
CA ARG A 435 18.20 -8.14 -1.18
C ARG A 435 18.85 -9.01 -0.11
N LYS A 436 18.77 -8.60 1.15
CA LYS A 436 19.31 -9.38 2.28
C LYS A 436 18.55 -10.70 2.43
N THR A 437 17.23 -10.66 2.27
CA THR A 437 16.36 -11.85 2.36
C THR A 437 16.74 -12.88 1.30
N LEU A 438 16.91 -12.48 0.03
CA LEU A 438 17.34 -13.40 -1.03
C LEU A 438 18.67 -14.07 -0.71
N LEU A 439 19.68 -13.28 -0.30
CA LEU A 439 20.99 -13.84 0.08
C LEU A 439 20.89 -14.76 1.30
N SER A 440 19.98 -14.47 2.24
CA SER A 440 19.75 -15.33 3.41
C SER A 440 19.09 -16.66 3.00
N TRP A 441 18.18 -16.64 2.04
CA TRP A 441 17.58 -17.87 1.50
C TRP A 441 18.58 -18.70 0.69
N LEU A 442 19.45 -18.06 -0.11
CA LEU A 442 20.55 -18.78 -0.78
C LEU A 442 21.49 -19.45 0.23
N GLU A 443 21.77 -18.78 1.35
CA GLU A 443 22.54 -19.38 2.46
C GLU A 443 21.80 -20.56 3.08
N GLU A 444 20.52 -20.43 3.40
CA GLU A 444 19.70 -21.51 3.98
C GLU A 444 19.69 -22.77 3.10
N GLU A 445 19.56 -22.62 1.78
CA GLU A 445 19.58 -23.74 0.84
C GLU A 445 20.97 -24.42 0.75
N LEU A 446 22.05 -23.72 1.13
CA LEU A 446 23.41 -24.29 1.18
C LEU A 446 23.73 -24.97 2.51
N VAL A 447 23.28 -24.41 3.63
CA VAL A 447 23.60 -24.90 4.99
C VAL A 447 22.83 -26.18 5.35
N GLY A 448 21.60 -26.32 4.88
CA GLY A 448 20.72 -27.39 5.33
C GLY A 448 20.24 -27.18 6.78
N ASN A 449 20.58 -28.08 7.70
CA ASN A 449 19.90 -28.20 9.00
C ASN A 449 20.41 -27.28 10.15
N GLU A 450 21.59 -26.65 10.03
CA GLU A 450 22.16 -25.80 11.10
C GLU A 450 22.52 -24.39 10.61
N PRO A 451 21.54 -23.52 10.30
CA PRO A 451 21.77 -22.20 9.72
C PRO A 451 22.57 -21.28 10.66
N ALA A 452 23.50 -20.52 10.07
CA ALA A 452 24.23 -19.48 10.79
C ALA A 452 23.29 -18.35 11.26
N GLY A 453 23.62 -17.70 12.39
CA GLY A 453 22.87 -16.54 12.87
C GLY A 453 23.05 -15.30 11.98
N LEU A 454 22.18 -15.11 10.98
CA LEU A 454 22.26 -14.01 9.99
C LEU A 454 21.67 -12.66 10.46
N MET A 455 21.17 -12.57 11.70
CA MET A 455 20.53 -11.36 12.21
C MET A 455 21.43 -10.12 12.10
N LYS A 456 22.71 -10.25 12.45
CA LYS A 456 23.70 -9.16 12.36
C LYS A 456 24.39 -9.06 10.99
N ALA A 457 24.06 -9.94 10.05
CA ALA A 457 24.70 -9.93 8.74
C ALA A 457 24.26 -8.73 7.89
N SER A 458 25.22 -8.12 7.19
CA SER A 458 25.02 -7.11 6.15
C SER A 458 25.38 -7.70 4.79
N ILE A 459 24.90 -7.05 3.73
CA ILE A 459 25.37 -7.32 2.36
C ILE A 459 26.75 -6.70 2.20
N GLU A 460 27.70 -7.48 1.71
CA GLU A 460 29.08 -7.07 1.47
C GLU A 460 29.47 -7.28 0.01
N HIS A 461 30.44 -6.47 -0.42
CA HIS A 461 31.05 -6.52 -1.74
C HIS A 461 32.42 -7.22 -1.65
N ILE A 462 32.61 -8.31 -2.41
CA ILE A 462 33.94 -8.94 -2.50
C ILE A 462 34.90 -8.04 -3.28
N LEU A 463 34.58 -7.74 -4.54
CA LEU A 463 35.15 -6.61 -5.27
C LEU A 463 34.55 -5.32 -4.69
N PRO A 464 35.33 -4.46 -3.97
CA PRO A 464 34.82 -3.32 -3.24
C PRO A 464 34.24 -2.22 -4.15
N GLN A 465 33.42 -1.36 -3.55
CA GLN A 465 32.85 -0.21 -4.26
C GLN A 465 33.93 0.81 -4.64
N ASN A 466 34.92 1.04 -3.78
CA ASN A 466 36.06 1.88 -4.12
C ASN A 466 37.18 1.02 -4.72
N LEU A 467 37.58 1.35 -5.95
CA LEU A 467 38.64 0.64 -6.64
C LEU A 467 40.03 1.10 -6.17
N THR A 468 40.71 0.30 -5.35
CA THR A 468 42.06 0.59 -4.85
C THR A 468 43.15 0.22 -5.87
N PRO A 469 44.41 0.69 -5.71
CA PRO A 469 45.52 0.29 -6.57
C PRO A 469 45.76 -1.24 -6.59
N GLU A 470 45.61 -1.91 -5.45
CA GLU A 470 45.75 -3.37 -5.34
C GLU A 470 44.66 -4.08 -6.15
N TRP A 471 43.42 -3.61 -6.07
CA TRP A 471 42.31 -4.17 -6.87
C TRP A 471 42.47 -3.91 -8.37
N ARG A 472 43.06 -2.78 -8.77
CA ARG A 472 43.41 -2.55 -10.19
C ARG A 472 44.41 -3.59 -10.70
N GLN A 473 45.44 -3.90 -9.91
CA GLN A 473 46.42 -4.93 -10.26
C GLN A 473 45.78 -6.32 -10.30
N GLU A 474 44.88 -6.61 -9.36
CA GLU A 474 44.16 -7.89 -9.31
C GLU A 474 43.27 -8.08 -10.55
N LEU A 475 42.47 -7.08 -10.91
CA LEU A 475 41.62 -7.12 -12.09
C LEU A 475 42.41 -7.13 -13.41
N ALA A 476 43.59 -6.51 -13.44
CA ALA A 476 44.46 -6.52 -14.64
C ALA A 476 44.96 -7.92 -15.03
N LYS A 477 44.85 -8.92 -14.15
CA LYS A 477 45.18 -10.32 -14.46
C LYS A 477 44.20 -10.96 -15.45
N ASP A 478 42.95 -10.50 -15.48
CA ASP A 478 41.90 -10.96 -16.40
C ASP A 478 40.95 -9.82 -16.76
N LEU A 479 41.26 -9.14 -17.87
CA LEU A 479 40.41 -8.12 -18.44
C LEU A 479 39.38 -8.68 -19.44
N GLY A 480 39.55 -9.91 -19.94
CA GLY A 480 38.76 -10.40 -21.06
C GLY A 480 38.76 -9.43 -22.25
N ASP A 481 37.56 -9.03 -22.68
CA ASP A 481 37.34 -8.07 -23.78
C ASP A 481 37.26 -6.60 -23.31
N PHE A 482 37.43 -6.33 -22.01
CA PHE A 482 37.34 -4.98 -21.45
C PHE A 482 38.65 -4.19 -21.67
N ALA A 483 38.52 -2.89 -21.90
CA ALA A 483 39.66 -2.01 -22.17
C ALA A 483 40.50 -1.67 -20.92
N SER A 484 39.94 -1.81 -19.71
CA SER A 484 40.62 -1.44 -18.45
C SER A 484 40.05 -2.17 -17.22
N PRO A 485 40.81 -2.26 -16.11
CA PRO A 485 40.31 -2.71 -14.81
C PRO A 485 39.07 -1.95 -14.32
N GLU A 486 38.99 -0.65 -14.61
CA GLU A 486 37.84 0.21 -14.28
C GLU A 486 36.57 -0.29 -14.97
N ALA A 487 36.64 -0.64 -16.26
CA ALA A 487 35.47 -1.15 -16.99
C ALA A 487 34.99 -2.51 -16.46
N VAL A 488 35.91 -3.39 -16.06
CA VAL A 488 35.59 -4.65 -15.36
C VAL A 488 34.91 -4.35 -14.02
N HIS A 489 35.45 -3.41 -13.26
CA HIS A 489 34.90 -3.01 -11.96
C HIS A 489 33.48 -2.47 -12.08
N GLU A 490 33.25 -1.49 -12.95
CA GLU A 490 31.93 -0.88 -13.19
C GLU A 490 30.87 -1.91 -13.57
N THR A 491 31.26 -2.91 -14.38
CA THR A 491 30.36 -3.98 -14.84
C THR A 491 29.96 -4.92 -13.70
N TYR A 492 30.92 -5.38 -12.89
CA TYR A 492 30.67 -6.50 -11.98
C TYR A 492 30.44 -6.10 -10.52
N VAL A 493 30.87 -4.91 -10.09
CA VAL A 493 30.90 -4.52 -8.67
C VAL A 493 29.55 -4.67 -7.99
N HIS A 494 28.44 -4.40 -8.66
CA HIS A 494 27.10 -4.45 -8.03
C HIS A 494 26.25 -5.67 -8.39
N THR A 495 26.84 -6.66 -9.07
CA THR A 495 26.17 -7.88 -9.51
C THR A 495 25.96 -8.86 -8.36
N LEU A 496 24.96 -9.74 -8.47
CA LEU A 496 24.70 -10.73 -7.42
C LEU A 496 25.91 -11.66 -7.22
N ALA A 497 26.60 -12.01 -8.30
CA ALA A 497 27.82 -12.82 -8.27
C ALA A 497 28.95 -12.22 -7.40
N ASN A 498 29.00 -10.89 -7.25
CA ASN A 498 30.00 -10.21 -6.43
C ASN A 498 29.55 -9.97 -4.96
N LEU A 499 28.28 -10.21 -4.64
CA LEU A 499 27.70 -9.90 -3.33
C LEU A 499 27.75 -11.11 -2.40
N THR A 500 27.81 -10.86 -1.10
CA THR A 500 27.70 -11.91 -0.07
C THR A 500 27.12 -11.36 1.24
N LEU A 501 26.98 -12.21 2.25
CA LEU A 501 26.63 -11.84 3.62
C LEU A 501 27.85 -11.88 4.55
N SER A 502 27.92 -10.94 5.49
CA SER A 502 28.93 -10.91 6.56
C SER A 502 28.39 -10.32 7.85
N GLY A 503 28.71 -10.91 8.99
CA GLY A 503 28.40 -10.36 10.33
C GLY A 503 29.37 -9.27 10.82
N TYR A 504 30.39 -8.93 10.03
CA TYR A 504 31.51 -8.06 10.43
C TYR A 504 31.53 -6.77 9.60
N ASN A 505 30.51 -5.94 9.77
CA ASN A 505 30.47 -4.61 9.17
C ASN A 505 31.77 -3.85 9.50
N SER A 506 32.31 -3.15 8.50
CA SER A 506 33.53 -2.31 8.51
C SER A 506 34.90 -3.00 8.48
N LYS A 507 35.00 -4.34 8.59
CA LYS A 507 36.32 -5.02 8.58
C LYS A 507 36.78 -5.54 7.22
N LEU A 508 35.85 -5.79 6.29
CA LEU A 508 36.17 -6.19 4.92
C LEU A 508 36.56 -4.98 4.06
N SER A 509 35.73 -3.93 4.07
CA SER A 509 36.00 -2.61 3.45
C SER A 509 36.61 -2.73 2.04
N ASP A 510 37.55 -1.85 1.71
CA ASP A 510 38.29 -1.83 0.44
C ASP A 510 39.60 -2.64 0.50
N HIS A 511 39.75 -3.54 1.47
CA HIS A 511 40.95 -4.37 1.55
C HIS A 511 41.12 -5.27 0.31
N ALA A 512 42.37 -5.58 -0.03
CA ALA A 512 42.71 -6.53 -1.10
C ALA A 512 42.04 -7.90 -0.86
N PHE A 513 41.79 -8.64 -1.94
CA PHE A 513 41.07 -9.92 -1.89
C PHE A 513 41.66 -10.88 -0.87
N GLU A 514 42.98 -11.06 -0.83
CA GLU A 514 43.64 -11.99 0.10
C GLU A 514 43.33 -11.65 1.57
N ARG A 515 43.27 -10.35 1.91
CA ARG A 515 42.89 -9.93 3.26
C ARG A 515 41.42 -10.19 3.54
N LYS A 516 40.53 -9.95 2.57
CA LYS A 516 39.10 -10.27 2.70
C LYS A 516 38.89 -11.78 2.88
N ARG A 517 39.54 -12.58 2.06
CA ARG A 517 39.55 -14.04 2.12
C ARG A 517 39.99 -14.55 3.49
N GLN A 518 41.10 -14.06 4.02
CA GLN A 518 41.57 -14.43 5.37
C GLN A 518 40.55 -14.08 6.47
N LEU A 519 39.91 -12.90 6.39
CA LEU A 519 38.87 -12.51 7.34
C LEU A 519 37.63 -13.41 7.26
N LEU A 520 37.25 -13.83 6.05
CA LEU A 520 36.15 -14.76 5.84
C LEU A 520 36.49 -16.15 6.42
N ILE A 521 37.72 -16.65 6.23
CA ILE A 521 38.21 -17.90 6.83
C ILE A 521 38.15 -17.85 8.36
N GLU A 522 38.70 -16.79 8.96
CA GLU A 522 38.87 -16.70 10.41
C GLU A 522 37.55 -16.53 11.15
N LYS A 523 36.54 -15.94 10.50
CA LYS A 523 35.40 -15.35 11.21
C LYS A 523 34.04 -15.72 10.64
N SER A 524 33.95 -16.15 9.39
CA SER A 524 32.66 -16.42 8.76
C SER A 524 32.24 -17.88 8.91
N ASN A 525 31.02 -18.11 9.41
CA ASN A 525 30.37 -19.41 9.41
C ASN A 525 29.27 -19.50 8.33
N ILE A 526 29.38 -18.66 7.30
CA ILE A 526 28.37 -18.54 6.23
C ILE A 526 28.84 -19.39 5.04
N GLU A 527 28.02 -20.33 4.58
CA GLU A 527 28.31 -21.26 3.48
C GLU A 527 28.54 -20.54 2.15
N LEU A 528 27.80 -19.47 1.86
CA LEU A 528 28.01 -18.61 0.69
C LEU A 528 29.46 -18.09 0.59
N ASN A 529 30.14 -17.93 1.73
CA ASN A 529 31.52 -17.47 1.77
C ASN A 529 32.54 -18.58 1.54
N LYS A 530 32.19 -19.87 1.72
CA LYS A 530 33.13 -20.98 1.50
C LYS A 530 33.55 -21.09 0.04
N TRP A 531 32.62 -20.87 -0.89
CA TRP A 531 32.93 -20.84 -2.31
C TRP A 531 33.95 -19.74 -2.64
N ILE A 532 33.78 -18.55 -2.05
CA ILE A 532 34.67 -17.39 -2.24
C ILE A 532 36.06 -17.68 -1.67
N VAL A 533 36.10 -18.24 -0.45
CA VAL A 533 37.34 -18.57 0.27
C VAL A 533 38.18 -19.63 -0.45
N ALA A 534 37.54 -20.51 -1.23
CA ALA A 534 38.23 -21.53 -2.00
C ALA A 534 38.99 -20.98 -3.23
N LYS A 535 38.85 -19.70 -3.56
CA LYS A 535 39.57 -19.04 -4.66
C LYS A 535 40.82 -18.33 -4.15
N ASP A 536 41.88 -18.36 -4.95
CA ASP A 536 43.14 -17.68 -4.64
C ASP A 536 43.16 -16.23 -5.18
N GLU A 537 42.33 -15.94 -6.18
CA GLU A 537 42.20 -14.66 -6.86
C GLU A 537 40.73 -14.28 -6.99
N TRP A 538 40.45 -13.00 -7.29
CA TRP A 538 39.10 -12.51 -7.54
C TRP A 538 39.05 -11.58 -8.73
N CYS A 539 39.11 -12.16 -9.93
CA CYS A 539 39.04 -11.44 -11.19
C CYS A 539 37.73 -11.76 -11.93
N ARG A 540 37.62 -11.32 -13.20
CA ARG A 540 36.41 -11.50 -14.01
C ARG A 540 35.99 -12.98 -14.05
N LYS A 541 36.92 -13.89 -14.29
CA LYS A 541 36.65 -15.33 -14.32
C LYS A 541 35.95 -15.85 -13.05
N GLU A 542 36.45 -15.56 -11.85
CA GLU A 542 35.82 -16.06 -10.62
C GLU A 542 34.43 -15.45 -10.38
N ILE A 543 34.21 -14.21 -10.79
CA ILE A 543 32.88 -13.60 -10.73
C ILE A 543 31.91 -14.32 -11.66
N LEU A 544 32.32 -14.65 -12.88
CA LEU A 544 31.49 -15.40 -13.83
C LEU A 544 31.22 -16.83 -13.36
N ASP A 545 32.26 -17.56 -12.91
CA ASP A 545 32.13 -18.90 -12.34
C ASP A 545 31.17 -18.92 -11.13
N ARG A 546 31.22 -17.88 -10.28
CA ARG A 546 30.28 -17.73 -9.17
C ARG A 546 28.88 -17.45 -9.66
N GLY A 547 28.76 -16.66 -10.72
CA GLY A 547 27.50 -16.38 -11.39
C GLY A 547 26.80 -17.65 -11.85
N GLU A 548 27.52 -18.55 -12.51
CA GLU A 548 27.01 -19.87 -12.91
C GLU A 548 26.57 -20.70 -11.70
N TYR A 549 27.43 -20.78 -10.68
CA TYR A 549 27.13 -21.51 -9.43
C TYR A 549 25.84 -21.01 -8.75
N LEU A 550 25.68 -19.69 -8.62
CA LEU A 550 24.48 -19.10 -8.02
C LEU A 550 23.26 -19.27 -8.93
N SER A 551 23.43 -19.22 -10.25
CA SER A 551 22.35 -19.43 -11.21
C SER A 551 21.78 -20.84 -11.11
N ASP A 552 22.64 -21.86 -11.00
CA ASP A 552 22.24 -23.25 -10.80
C ASP A 552 21.48 -23.44 -9.48
N LEU A 553 21.95 -22.81 -8.40
CA LEU A 553 21.27 -22.84 -7.10
C LEU A 553 19.89 -22.18 -7.19
N ILE A 554 19.78 -21.05 -7.89
CA ILE A 554 18.52 -20.34 -8.11
C ILE A 554 17.54 -21.19 -8.92
N ALA A 555 17.99 -21.78 -10.03
CA ALA A 555 17.15 -22.63 -10.90
C ALA A 555 16.59 -23.86 -10.17
N ARG A 556 17.37 -24.45 -9.24
CA ARG A 556 16.92 -25.58 -8.41
C ARG A 556 15.93 -25.18 -7.31
N THR A 557 16.04 -23.96 -6.80
CA THR A 557 15.26 -23.50 -5.64
C THR A 557 13.93 -22.88 -6.04
N TRP A 558 13.92 -22.04 -7.09
CA TRP A 558 12.75 -21.27 -7.51
C TRP A 558 12.26 -21.75 -8.87
N ILE A 559 11.00 -22.15 -8.99
CA ILE A 559 10.43 -22.75 -10.20
C ILE A 559 10.38 -21.73 -11.37
N PRO A 560 10.83 -22.06 -12.59
CA PRO A 560 10.76 -21.16 -13.74
C PRO A 560 9.33 -20.97 -14.28
N PRO A 561 9.07 -19.96 -15.15
CA PRO A 561 7.82 -19.89 -15.91
C PRO A 561 7.53 -21.19 -16.68
N ILE A 562 6.27 -21.39 -17.05
CA ILE A 562 5.91 -22.39 -18.08
C ILE A 562 6.47 -21.87 -19.39
N ASN A 563 7.19 -22.73 -20.12
CA ASN A 563 7.52 -22.45 -21.50
C ASN A 563 6.22 -22.58 -22.29
N LEU A 564 5.47 -21.48 -22.33
CA LEU A 564 4.40 -21.27 -23.28
C LEU A 564 5.10 -21.19 -24.63
N GLY A 565 5.50 -22.34 -25.18
CA GLY A 565 5.89 -22.44 -26.58
C GLY A 565 4.83 -21.69 -27.37
N SER A 566 5.24 -21.00 -28.44
CA SER A 566 4.40 -20.17 -29.29
C SER A 566 3.19 -20.92 -29.87
N GLU A 567 2.21 -21.24 -29.04
CA GLU A 567 0.96 -21.93 -29.35
C GLU A 567 -0.18 -20.91 -29.22
N SER A 568 -0.19 -19.98 -30.17
CA SER A 568 -1.41 -19.61 -30.85
C SER A 568 -1.26 -19.96 -32.32
N ASP A 569 -1.41 -21.25 -32.64
CA ASP A 569 -1.67 -21.70 -34.00
C ASP A 569 -3.13 -21.36 -34.40
N SER A 570 -3.60 -20.15 -34.05
CA SER A 570 -4.59 -19.49 -34.88
C SER A 570 -3.82 -19.12 -36.13
N LYS A 571 -3.99 -19.88 -37.22
CA LYS A 571 -3.65 -19.38 -38.55
C LYS A 571 -4.49 -18.13 -38.76
N LEU A 572 -3.96 -16.99 -38.37
CA LEU A 572 -4.52 -15.68 -38.64
C LEU A 572 -4.78 -15.64 -40.16
N ASP A 573 -6.05 -15.53 -40.53
CA ASP A 573 -6.44 -15.52 -41.94
C ASP A 573 -5.95 -14.20 -42.56
N VAL A 574 -5.00 -14.32 -43.50
CA VAL A 574 -4.43 -13.20 -44.23
C VAL A 574 -5.54 -12.37 -44.90
N ALA A 575 -6.62 -13.01 -45.36
CA ALA A 575 -7.75 -12.32 -45.97
C ALA A 575 -8.46 -11.41 -44.94
N GLN A 576 -8.72 -11.94 -43.74
CA GLN A 576 -9.36 -11.19 -42.65
C GLN A 576 -8.49 -10.01 -42.19
N LEU A 577 -7.18 -10.19 -42.05
CA LEU A 577 -6.26 -9.11 -41.70
C LEU A 577 -6.23 -8.01 -42.78
N THR A 578 -6.24 -8.41 -44.06
CA THR A 578 -6.27 -7.48 -45.20
C THR A 578 -7.56 -6.66 -45.22
N ASP A 579 -8.71 -7.29 -44.98
CA ASP A 579 -10.02 -6.63 -44.94
C ASP A 579 -10.13 -5.62 -43.79
N VAL A 580 -9.54 -5.91 -42.63
CA VAL A 580 -9.54 -4.99 -41.48
C VAL A 580 -8.63 -3.79 -41.71
N ILE A 581 -7.44 -4.00 -42.28
CA ILE A 581 -6.52 -2.91 -42.61
C ILE A 581 -7.11 -1.98 -43.68
N ALA A 582 -7.85 -2.53 -44.66
CA ALA A 582 -8.54 -1.76 -45.70
C ALA A 582 -9.64 -0.83 -45.17
N GLN A 583 -10.19 -1.09 -43.97
CA GLN A 583 -11.23 -0.26 -43.35
C GLN A 583 -10.68 0.98 -42.61
N ILE A 584 -9.37 1.06 -42.40
CA ILE A 584 -8.75 2.21 -41.71
C ILE A 584 -8.83 3.42 -42.65
N PRO A 585 -9.44 4.55 -42.27
CA PRO A 585 -9.53 5.72 -43.13
C PRO A 585 -8.15 6.32 -43.48
N ALA A 586 -8.07 7.01 -44.61
CA ALA A 586 -6.90 7.84 -44.92
C ALA A 586 -6.70 8.91 -43.84
N GLY A 587 -5.45 9.14 -43.45
CA GLY A 587 -5.09 10.11 -42.40
C GLY A 587 -5.21 9.54 -40.99
N LYS A 588 -5.30 8.22 -40.85
CA LYS A 588 -5.35 7.51 -39.57
C LYS A 588 -4.38 6.32 -39.55
N TRP A 589 -3.94 5.96 -38.36
CA TRP A 589 -3.04 4.82 -38.13
C TRP A 589 -3.53 3.92 -36.99
N VAL A 590 -3.21 2.63 -37.00
CA VAL A 590 -3.63 1.66 -35.98
C VAL A 590 -2.42 0.95 -35.36
N SER A 591 -2.51 0.55 -34.09
CA SER A 591 -1.46 -0.24 -33.47
C SER A 591 -1.60 -1.75 -33.75
N PHE A 592 -0.49 -2.50 -33.72
CA PHE A 592 -0.52 -3.96 -33.76
C PHE A 592 -1.40 -4.58 -32.65
N GLY A 593 -1.48 -3.93 -31.48
CA GLY A 593 -2.36 -4.35 -30.39
C GLY A 593 -3.84 -4.22 -30.73
N ASP A 594 -4.25 -3.07 -31.28
CA ASP A 594 -5.65 -2.84 -31.66
C ASP A 594 -6.06 -3.76 -32.83
N LEU A 595 -5.15 -4.04 -33.77
CA LEU A 595 -5.40 -4.99 -34.86
C LEU A 595 -5.53 -6.42 -34.34
N ALA A 596 -4.62 -6.86 -33.47
CA ALA A 596 -4.63 -8.19 -32.87
C ALA A 596 -5.94 -8.46 -32.12
N GLU A 597 -6.47 -7.46 -31.42
CA GLU A 597 -7.77 -7.53 -30.75
C GLU A 597 -8.93 -7.71 -31.75
N VAL A 598 -8.95 -6.95 -32.85
CA VAL A 598 -10.03 -7.00 -33.86
C VAL A 598 -10.03 -8.32 -34.65
N VAL A 599 -8.86 -8.84 -34.99
CA VAL A 599 -8.72 -10.12 -35.72
C VAL A 599 -8.67 -11.34 -34.80
N GLN A 600 -8.80 -11.14 -33.49
CA GLN A 600 -8.75 -12.19 -32.46
C GLN A 600 -7.48 -13.06 -32.54
N SER A 601 -6.32 -12.42 -32.63
CA SER A 601 -5.00 -13.07 -32.72
C SER A 601 -3.96 -12.39 -31.83
N THR A 602 -2.70 -12.82 -31.88
CA THR A 602 -1.63 -12.23 -31.07
C THR A 602 -0.91 -11.10 -31.81
N VAL A 603 -0.33 -10.17 -31.05
CA VAL A 603 0.51 -9.10 -31.60
C VAL A 603 1.70 -9.68 -32.38
N ALA A 604 2.27 -10.80 -31.90
CA ALA A 604 3.36 -11.48 -32.57
C ALA A 604 2.94 -12.05 -33.94
N ASP A 605 1.77 -12.68 -34.03
CA ASP A 605 1.24 -13.22 -35.29
C ASP A 605 0.89 -12.11 -36.30
N VAL A 606 0.26 -11.03 -35.84
CA VAL A 606 -0.05 -9.87 -36.70
C VAL A 606 1.25 -9.22 -37.19
N LYS A 607 2.24 -8.99 -36.32
CA LYS A 607 3.56 -8.47 -36.70
C LYS A 607 4.23 -9.38 -37.73
N ARG A 608 4.22 -10.69 -37.50
CA ARG A 608 4.78 -11.68 -38.44
C ARG A 608 4.09 -11.59 -39.80
N LEU A 609 2.76 -11.57 -39.87
CA LEU A 609 2.04 -11.52 -41.15
C LEU A 609 2.22 -10.19 -41.89
N VAL A 610 2.14 -9.05 -41.19
CA VAL A 610 2.40 -7.73 -41.79
C VAL A 610 3.83 -7.62 -42.31
N ALA A 611 4.79 -8.27 -41.65
CA ALA A 611 6.20 -8.29 -42.06
C ALA A 611 6.52 -9.33 -43.15
N THR A 612 5.67 -10.33 -43.40
CA THR A 612 5.94 -11.43 -44.35
C THR A 612 4.99 -11.50 -45.53
N THR A 613 3.86 -10.81 -45.48
CA THR A 613 2.82 -10.81 -46.53
C THR A 613 2.59 -9.40 -47.09
N PRO A 614 2.58 -9.21 -48.43
CA PRO A 614 2.24 -7.92 -49.02
C PRO A 614 0.75 -7.61 -48.79
N ILE A 615 0.47 -6.66 -47.90
CA ILE A 615 -0.89 -6.22 -47.53
C ILE A 615 -1.08 -4.77 -47.96
N GLN A 616 -2.21 -4.48 -48.62
CA GLN A 616 -2.55 -3.11 -49.02
C GLN A 616 -2.77 -2.23 -47.78
N PHE A 617 -2.27 -0.98 -47.82
CA PHE A 617 -2.34 -0.02 -46.70
C PHE A 617 -1.58 -0.45 -45.43
N ALA A 618 -0.64 -1.40 -45.51
CA ALA A 618 0.20 -1.80 -44.38
C ALA A 618 0.99 -0.64 -43.74
N TRP A 619 1.17 0.49 -44.45
CA TRP A 619 1.73 1.72 -43.89
C TRP A 619 0.86 2.38 -42.84
N ARG A 620 -0.42 2.02 -42.69
CA ARG A 620 -1.27 2.49 -41.59
C ARG A 620 -1.07 1.72 -40.30
N VAL A 621 -0.22 0.69 -40.27
CA VAL A 621 -0.01 -0.20 -39.12
C VAL A 621 1.32 0.07 -38.43
N MET A 622 1.27 0.40 -37.15
CA MET A 622 2.41 0.81 -36.33
C MET A 622 2.42 0.11 -34.95
N ASP A 623 3.48 0.32 -34.17
CA ASP A 623 3.50 -0.09 -32.77
C ASP A 623 2.53 0.75 -31.90
N ALA A 624 2.42 0.41 -30.61
CA ALA A 624 1.54 1.13 -29.69
C ALA A 624 1.88 2.62 -29.50
N ASN A 625 3.10 3.03 -29.88
CA ASN A 625 3.62 4.38 -29.78
C ASN A 625 3.55 5.15 -31.11
N GLY A 626 3.07 4.53 -32.19
CA GLY A 626 2.94 5.15 -33.50
C GLY A 626 4.25 5.14 -34.29
N ARG A 627 5.10 4.13 -34.11
CA ARG A 627 6.35 3.96 -34.88
C ARG A 627 6.24 2.78 -35.85
N HIS A 628 6.91 2.88 -37.00
CA HIS A 628 7.17 1.73 -37.85
C HIS A 628 8.46 1.02 -37.40
N GLU A 629 8.40 -0.31 -37.29
CA GLU A 629 9.60 -1.12 -37.07
C GLU A 629 10.53 -1.05 -38.29
N GLN A 630 11.85 -1.06 -38.03
CA GLN A 630 12.91 -1.00 -39.05
C GLN A 630 13.14 -2.33 -39.81
N SER A 631 12.30 -3.34 -39.57
CA SER A 631 12.41 -4.65 -40.21
C SER A 631 12.06 -4.59 -41.70
N ALA A 632 12.73 -5.43 -42.50
CA ALA A 632 12.47 -5.55 -43.94
C ALA A 632 11.02 -5.98 -44.18
N ARG A 633 10.30 -5.23 -45.02
CA ARG A 633 8.90 -5.48 -45.35
C ARG A 633 8.75 -6.22 -46.68
N PRO A 634 7.64 -6.93 -46.91
CA PRO A 634 7.44 -7.78 -48.09
C PRO A 634 7.43 -7.01 -49.42
N ASP A 635 7.10 -5.72 -49.36
CA ASP A 635 7.08 -4.81 -50.51
C ASP A 635 8.43 -4.12 -50.77
N GLY A 636 9.44 -4.38 -49.94
CA GLY A 636 10.80 -3.85 -50.10
C GLY A 636 10.92 -2.34 -49.90
N LEU A 637 9.86 -1.67 -49.41
CA LEU A 637 9.88 -0.23 -49.16
C LEU A 637 10.49 0.07 -47.79
N PRO A 638 11.34 1.11 -47.69
CA PRO A 638 11.94 1.49 -46.42
C PRO A 638 10.92 2.21 -45.53
N ALA A 639 11.11 2.20 -44.21
CA ALA A 639 10.16 2.74 -43.25
C ALA A 639 9.86 4.23 -43.47
N GLU A 640 10.80 5.00 -44.02
CA GLU A 640 10.60 6.41 -44.35
C GLU A 640 9.54 6.63 -45.44
N GLU A 641 9.41 5.69 -46.39
CA GLU A 641 8.38 5.77 -47.44
C GLU A 641 6.98 5.53 -46.87
N TYR A 642 6.86 4.69 -45.84
CA TYR A 642 5.62 4.47 -45.12
C TYR A 642 5.21 5.70 -44.30
N VAL A 643 6.18 6.35 -43.65
CA VAL A 643 5.98 7.63 -42.96
C VAL A 643 5.53 8.70 -43.96
N ARG A 644 6.20 8.85 -45.11
CA ARG A 644 5.81 9.80 -46.16
C ARG A 644 4.39 9.59 -46.65
N ARG A 645 3.97 8.34 -46.90
CA ARG A 645 2.59 8.03 -47.30
C ARG A 645 1.56 8.44 -46.24
N LEU A 646 1.90 8.31 -44.96
CA LEU A 646 1.05 8.77 -43.87
C LEU A 646 1.02 10.30 -43.74
N GLU A 647 2.16 10.96 -43.97
CA GLU A 647 2.23 12.43 -44.03
C GLU A 647 1.42 12.99 -45.21
N ASP A 648 1.49 12.35 -46.39
CA ASP A 648 0.66 12.67 -47.57
C ASP A 648 -0.84 12.47 -47.30
N GLU A 649 -1.18 11.52 -46.43
CA GLU A 649 -2.54 11.31 -45.94
C GLU A 649 -2.94 12.27 -44.79
N GLY A 650 -2.02 13.11 -44.30
CA GLY A 650 -2.27 14.14 -43.29
C GLY A 650 -1.97 13.74 -41.84
N VAL A 651 -1.32 12.61 -41.59
CA VAL A 651 -0.88 12.18 -40.24
C VAL A 651 0.37 12.96 -39.85
N GLN A 652 0.34 13.57 -38.66
CA GLN A 652 1.49 14.30 -38.13
C GLN A 652 2.37 13.41 -37.26
N PHE A 653 3.68 13.55 -37.39
CA PHE A 653 4.67 12.83 -36.60
C PHE A 653 5.38 13.79 -35.64
N LYS A 654 5.75 13.28 -34.46
CA LYS A 654 6.70 13.94 -33.58
C LYS A 654 8.09 13.85 -34.19
N ALA A 655 8.98 14.73 -33.76
CA ALA A 655 10.39 14.66 -34.12
C ALA A 655 11.06 13.31 -33.78
N SER A 656 10.50 12.55 -32.81
CA SER A 656 10.93 11.20 -32.43
C SER A 656 10.43 10.08 -33.37
N GLY A 657 9.84 10.41 -34.52
CA GLY A 657 9.31 9.45 -35.50
C GLY A 657 8.00 8.77 -35.08
N GLU A 658 7.40 9.20 -33.98
CA GLU A 658 6.09 8.72 -33.52
C GLU A 658 4.95 9.50 -34.18
N ALA A 659 4.02 8.80 -34.84
CA ALA A 659 2.76 9.37 -35.25
C ALA A 659 1.99 9.90 -34.01
N MET A 660 1.47 11.12 -34.11
CA MET A 660 0.71 11.73 -33.02
C MET A 660 -0.51 10.87 -32.67
N LYS A 661 -0.71 10.60 -31.38
CA LYS A 661 -1.81 9.74 -30.88
C LYS A 661 -3.21 10.25 -31.26
N ALA A 662 -3.37 11.54 -31.57
CA ALA A 662 -4.61 12.13 -32.07
C ALA A 662 -5.06 11.54 -33.43
N PHE A 663 -4.15 10.94 -34.19
CA PHE A 663 -4.43 10.29 -35.47
C PHE A 663 -4.58 8.77 -35.34
N ARG A 664 -4.46 8.21 -34.12
CA ARG A 664 -4.64 6.78 -33.87
C ARG A 664 -6.11 6.41 -34.04
N TRP A 665 -6.38 5.46 -34.92
CA TRP A 665 -7.66 4.80 -35.10
C TRP A 665 -7.85 3.76 -34.00
N SER A 666 -8.99 3.84 -33.32
CA SER A 666 -9.46 2.79 -32.42
C SER A 666 -10.81 2.30 -32.92
N PHE A 667 -10.89 1.00 -33.24
CA PHE A 667 -12.14 0.35 -33.62
C PHE A 667 -13.17 0.31 -32.47
N ILE A 668 -12.73 0.55 -31.23
CA ILE A 668 -13.56 0.58 -30.01
C ILE A 668 -14.07 1.99 -29.71
N ALA A 669 -13.20 3.01 -29.78
CA ALA A 669 -13.54 4.39 -29.43
C ALA A 669 -14.33 5.12 -30.52
N ASN A 670 -14.10 4.81 -31.80
CA ASN A 670 -14.79 5.46 -32.93
C ASN A 670 -16.20 4.91 -33.20
N ARG A 671 -16.86 4.40 -32.16
CA ARG A 671 -18.33 4.39 -32.09
C ARG A 671 -18.91 5.77 -31.69
N GLY A 672 -18.08 6.78 -31.40
CA GLY A 672 -18.53 8.18 -31.23
C GLY A 672 -17.40 9.21 -30.99
N ASP A 673 -17.21 10.11 -31.96
CA ASP A 673 -16.67 11.50 -31.99
C ASP A 673 -15.50 12.05 -31.11
N ALA A 674 -14.48 12.57 -31.83
CA ALA A 674 -13.68 13.84 -31.78
C ALA A 674 -12.82 14.33 -30.56
N LEU A 675 -11.65 14.91 -30.89
CA LEU A 675 -10.48 15.33 -30.07
C LEU A 675 -10.31 16.85 -29.85
N THR A 676 -9.54 17.29 -28.82
CA THR A 676 -8.67 18.51 -28.83
C THR A 676 -7.63 18.58 -27.68
N PRO A 677 -6.40 19.12 -27.87
CA PRO A 677 -5.44 19.47 -26.79
C PRO A 677 -4.91 20.94 -26.79
N THR A 678 -4.34 21.42 -25.66
CA THR A 678 -3.61 22.72 -25.51
C THR A 678 -2.41 22.66 -24.52
N LEU A 679 -1.42 23.56 -24.69
CA LEU A 679 -0.16 23.78 -23.94
C LEU A 679 -0.17 25.11 -23.14
N ASN A 680 0.74 25.30 -22.14
CA ASN A 680 1.43 26.59 -21.86
C ASN A 680 2.59 26.56 -20.82
N ALA A 681 3.41 27.64 -20.86
CA ALA A 681 4.76 27.82 -20.32
C ALA A 681 4.88 28.57 -18.95
N THR A 682 5.89 28.21 -18.14
CA THR A 682 6.70 29.07 -17.22
C THR A 682 7.67 28.17 -16.44
N GLY A 683 8.96 28.50 -16.47
CA GLY A 683 10.07 27.65 -16.00
C GLY A 683 9.92 27.15 -14.56
N GLY A 684 10.04 25.83 -14.39
CA GLY A 684 9.93 25.15 -13.10
C GLY A 684 9.57 23.67 -13.18
N ALA A 685 10.04 22.97 -14.22
CA ALA A 685 10.16 21.52 -14.34
C ALA A 685 10.62 21.26 -15.77
N VAL A 686 11.75 20.59 -15.96
CA VAL A 686 11.94 19.88 -17.22
C VAL A 686 10.84 18.82 -17.23
N ALA A 687 9.85 18.96 -18.09
CA ALA A 687 8.84 17.92 -18.30
C ALA A 687 9.14 17.28 -19.64
N GLY A 688 9.08 15.94 -19.68
CA GLY A 688 9.39 15.17 -20.89
C GLY A 688 10.84 14.65 -20.93
N PRO A 689 11.32 14.25 -22.12
CA PRO A 689 12.48 13.38 -22.29
C PRO A 689 13.79 13.85 -21.64
N ILE A 690 14.04 15.16 -21.54
CA ILE A 690 15.25 15.71 -20.90
C ILE A 690 15.27 15.45 -19.39
N ARG A 691 14.10 15.41 -18.74
CA ARG A 691 14.02 15.02 -17.33
C ARG A 691 14.31 13.55 -17.15
N GLU A 692 13.77 12.70 -18.02
CA GLU A 692 14.03 11.26 -17.98
C GLU A 692 15.52 10.97 -18.21
N PHE A 693 16.17 11.68 -19.14
CA PHE A 693 17.62 11.62 -19.32
C PHE A 693 18.41 12.06 -18.08
N LEU A 694 18.03 13.17 -17.44
CA LEU A 694 18.68 13.66 -16.21
C LEU A 694 18.41 12.78 -14.99
N ASP A 695 17.23 12.18 -14.89
CA ASP A 695 16.87 11.23 -13.84
C ASP A 695 17.66 9.92 -14.05
N GLU A 696 17.85 9.49 -15.30
CA GLU A 696 18.69 8.34 -15.63
C GLU A 696 20.18 8.61 -15.41
N ALA A 697 20.65 9.83 -15.72
CA ALA A 697 21.99 10.27 -15.36
C ALA A 697 22.20 10.27 -13.84
N THR A 698 21.20 10.71 -13.07
CA THR A 698 21.23 10.67 -11.59
C THR A 698 21.26 9.22 -11.08
N ASN A 699 20.61 8.30 -11.80
CA ASN A 699 20.62 6.88 -11.47
C ASN A 699 21.93 6.18 -11.82
N ARG A 700 22.69 6.66 -12.80
CA ARG A 700 23.89 5.97 -13.30
C ARG A 700 25.20 6.62 -12.86
N LEU A 701 25.26 7.94 -12.76
CA LEU A 701 26.49 8.69 -12.50
C LEU A 701 26.70 9.00 -11.01
N ALA A 702 27.93 9.40 -10.67
CA ALA A 702 28.22 9.98 -9.37
C ALA A 702 27.47 11.32 -9.18
N PRO A 703 27.02 11.66 -7.95
CA PRO A 703 26.24 12.88 -7.70
C PRO A 703 26.90 14.16 -8.21
N SER A 704 28.22 14.31 -8.02
CA SER A 704 28.98 15.48 -8.48
C SER A 704 28.96 15.65 -10.01
N VAL A 705 28.94 14.56 -10.78
CA VAL A 705 28.89 14.59 -12.25
C VAL A 705 27.47 14.84 -12.73
N SER A 706 26.48 14.20 -12.09
CA SER A 706 25.07 14.40 -12.41
C SER A 706 24.58 15.83 -12.11
N ASP A 707 25.05 16.43 -11.02
CA ASP A 707 24.72 17.81 -10.65
C ASP A 707 25.36 18.82 -11.61
N ALA A 708 26.63 18.61 -11.99
CA ALA A 708 27.31 19.41 -12.99
C ALA A 708 26.62 19.32 -14.37
N LEU A 709 26.20 18.11 -14.78
CA LEU A 709 25.47 17.90 -16.04
C LEU A 709 24.11 18.62 -16.04
N ARG A 710 23.40 18.56 -14.91
CA ARG A 710 22.12 19.24 -14.73
C ARG A 710 22.28 20.76 -14.82
N ALA A 711 23.31 21.32 -14.19
CA ALA A 711 23.61 22.75 -14.26
C ALA A 711 23.99 23.19 -15.68
N PHE A 712 24.84 22.41 -16.35
CA PHE A 712 25.28 22.66 -17.72
C PHE A 712 24.10 22.67 -18.72
N LEU A 713 23.25 21.62 -18.71
CA LEU A 713 22.10 21.55 -19.63
C LEU A 713 21.06 22.63 -19.34
N ALA A 714 20.87 23.02 -18.06
CA ALA A 714 19.98 24.11 -17.70
C ALA A 714 20.48 25.46 -18.26
N SER A 715 21.79 25.73 -18.17
CA SER A 715 22.41 26.92 -18.76
C SER A 715 22.29 26.92 -20.29
N TRP A 716 22.61 25.79 -20.93
CA TRP A 716 22.53 25.64 -22.38
C TRP A 716 21.14 25.94 -22.94
N ILE A 717 20.10 25.41 -22.30
CA ILE A 717 18.71 25.64 -22.71
C ILE A 717 18.29 27.09 -22.45
N ALA A 718 18.77 27.71 -21.38
CA ALA A 718 18.49 29.12 -21.09
C ALA A 718 19.06 30.07 -22.16
N ASP A 719 20.21 29.72 -22.74
CA ASP A 719 20.87 30.48 -23.81
C ASP A 719 20.33 30.14 -25.22
N SER A 720 19.09 29.64 -25.31
CA SER A 720 18.40 29.24 -26.55
C SER A 720 19.05 28.04 -27.28
N GLY A 721 19.91 27.27 -26.61
CA GLY A 721 20.44 26.01 -27.12
C GLY A 721 19.39 24.90 -27.14
N ARG A 722 19.43 24.03 -28.15
CA ARG A 722 18.53 22.86 -28.26
C ARG A 722 19.25 21.58 -27.87
N VAL A 723 18.50 20.64 -27.27
CA VAL A 723 18.99 19.30 -26.91
C VAL A 723 18.15 18.26 -27.63
N LEU A 724 18.79 17.45 -28.47
CA LEU A 724 18.19 16.26 -29.07
C LEU A 724 18.59 15.03 -28.27
N LEU A 725 17.61 14.23 -27.88
CA LEU A 725 17.86 12.98 -27.18
C LEU A 725 17.68 11.82 -28.15
N SER A 726 18.65 10.94 -28.15
CA SER A 726 18.67 9.70 -28.91
C SER A 726 19.19 8.58 -28.03
N VAL A 727 19.04 7.36 -28.51
CA VAL A 727 19.61 6.16 -27.90
C VAL A 727 20.59 5.61 -28.92
N ASP A 728 21.73 5.09 -28.47
CA ASP A 728 22.71 4.51 -29.38
C ASP A 728 22.04 3.36 -30.16
N PRO A 729 22.18 3.34 -31.49
CA PRO A 729 21.53 2.33 -32.32
C PRO A 729 22.08 0.91 -32.10
N GLU A 730 23.30 0.77 -31.57
CA GLU A 730 23.91 -0.53 -31.26
C GLU A 730 23.71 -0.96 -29.80
N ASP A 731 23.43 -0.02 -28.90
CA ASP A 731 23.20 -0.29 -27.48
C ASP A 731 22.06 0.59 -26.92
N SER A 732 20.90 -0.04 -26.69
CA SER A 732 19.70 0.63 -26.19
C SER A 732 19.85 1.23 -24.79
N ASP A 733 20.89 0.82 -24.05
CA ASP A 733 21.20 1.39 -22.75
C ASP A 733 22.19 2.57 -22.85
N VAL A 734 22.67 2.95 -24.02
CA VAL A 734 23.46 4.18 -24.17
C VAL A 734 22.55 5.33 -24.58
N LEU A 735 22.33 6.29 -23.68
CA LEU A 735 21.52 7.48 -23.94
C LEU A 735 22.41 8.63 -24.43
N THR A 736 22.04 9.27 -25.53
CA THR A 736 22.85 10.36 -26.13
C THR A 736 22.06 11.67 -26.13
N ALA A 737 22.67 12.73 -25.59
CA ALA A 737 22.19 14.10 -25.68
C ALA A 737 23.09 14.90 -26.63
N THR A 738 22.53 15.29 -27.77
CA THR A 738 23.18 16.09 -28.80
C THR A 738 22.78 17.56 -28.64
N LEU A 739 23.78 18.43 -28.48
CA LEU A 739 23.63 19.85 -28.19
C LEU A 739 23.78 20.66 -29.50
N LEU A 740 22.74 21.43 -29.83
CA LEU A 740 22.66 22.25 -31.05
C LEU A 740 22.55 23.74 -30.70
N ASN A 741 23.10 24.60 -31.56
CA ASN A 741 22.92 26.06 -31.51
C ASN A 741 21.88 26.52 -32.55
N GLU A 742 21.10 27.56 -32.24
CA GLU A 742 20.06 28.11 -33.13
C GLU A 742 20.60 28.97 -34.29
N GLY A 743 21.92 29.21 -34.35
CA GLY A 743 22.55 29.95 -35.45
C GLY A 743 22.75 29.15 -36.74
N ALA A 744 21.93 29.42 -37.75
CA ALA A 744 22.09 29.22 -39.20
C ALA A 744 22.50 27.85 -39.81
N SER A 745 22.89 26.83 -39.05
CA SER A 745 23.15 25.50 -39.63
C SER A 745 22.56 24.32 -38.85
N GLY A 746 22.19 24.50 -37.58
CA GLY A 746 21.66 23.39 -36.75
C GLY A 746 22.69 22.27 -36.54
N ASP A 747 23.97 22.56 -36.73
CA ASP A 747 25.04 21.57 -36.60
C ASP A 747 25.26 21.20 -35.12
N PRO A 748 25.54 19.92 -34.83
CA PRO A 748 25.85 19.46 -33.49
C PRO A 748 27.19 20.03 -33.01
N ILE A 749 27.19 20.61 -31.82
CA ILE A 749 28.41 21.17 -31.19
C ILE A 749 29.05 20.13 -30.27
N PHE A 750 28.21 19.52 -29.42
CA PHE A 750 28.63 18.50 -28.46
C PHE A 750 27.66 17.33 -28.46
N GLU A 751 28.20 16.14 -28.19
CA GLU A 751 27.43 14.93 -27.93
C GLU A 751 27.82 14.38 -26.57
N ILE A 752 26.83 14.20 -25.70
CA ILE A 752 26.99 13.64 -24.37
C ILE A 752 26.35 12.26 -24.35
N ARG A 753 27.15 11.21 -24.17
CA ARG A 753 26.70 9.82 -24.04
C ARG A 753 26.71 9.38 -22.59
N LEU A 754 25.57 8.91 -22.13
CA LEU A 754 25.38 8.23 -20.87
C LEU A 754 25.36 6.73 -21.11
N THR A 755 26.41 6.05 -20.70
CA THR A 755 26.61 4.60 -20.96
C THR A 755 26.07 3.73 -19.82
N PRO A 756 25.75 2.44 -20.07
CA PRO A 756 25.31 1.51 -19.03
C PRO A 756 26.37 1.23 -17.96
N THR A 757 27.66 1.42 -18.26
CA THR A 757 28.77 1.24 -17.31
C THR A 757 28.98 2.43 -16.37
N ASN A 758 28.00 3.34 -16.22
CA ASN A 758 28.07 4.52 -15.36
C ASN A 758 29.07 5.61 -15.83
N GLY A 759 29.52 5.56 -17.09
CA GLY A 759 30.36 6.59 -17.70
C GLY A 759 29.54 7.66 -18.43
N LEU A 760 29.89 8.93 -18.22
CA LEU A 760 29.44 10.07 -19.04
C LEU A 760 30.57 10.41 -20.02
N TRP A 761 30.28 10.41 -21.31
CA TRP A 761 31.28 10.62 -22.35
C TRP A 761 30.89 11.81 -23.22
N LEU A 762 31.85 12.68 -23.50
CA LEU A 762 31.65 13.85 -24.34
C LEU A 762 32.45 13.70 -25.61
N ARG A 763 31.84 14.09 -26.73
CA ARG A 763 32.51 14.32 -28.00
C ARG A 763 32.19 15.73 -28.47
N SER A 764 33.22 16.51 -28.81
CA SER A 764 33.02 17.77 -29.54
C SER A 764 33.02 17.49 -31.05
N HIS A 765 32.33 18.31 -31.84
CA HIS A 765 32.32 18.15 -33.29
C HIS A 765 33.73 18.25 -33.93
N GLU A 766 34.66 18.96 -33.27
CA GLU A 766 36.05 19.10 -33.73
C GLU A 766 36.95 17.91 -33.38
N GLN A 767 36.54 17.02 -32.46
CA GLN A 767 37.32 15.84 -32.06
C GLN A 767 36.54 14.54 -32.29
N PRO A 768 37.09 13.58 -33.06
CA PRO A 768 36.34 12.37 -33.44
C PRO A 768 36.19 11.34 -32.30
N SER A 769 36.97 11.44 -31.22
CA SER A 769 36.97 10.48 -30.10
C SER A 769 36.17 10.98 -28.91
N TYR A 770 35.42 10.08 -28.27
CA TYR A 770 34.77 10.34 -26.98
C TYR A 770 35.80 10.40 -25.85
N ALA A 771 35.65 11.39 -24.98
CA ALA A 771 36.42 11.53 -23.75
C ALA A 771 35.50 11.37 -22.54
N LEU A 772 35.98 10.70 -21.49
CA LEU A 772 35.23 10.56 -20.24
C LEU A 772 35.12 11.92 -19.55
N VAL A 773 33.93 12.22 -19.02
CA VAL A 773 33.57 13.53 -18.48
C VAL A 773 33.66 13.51 -16.96
N ASP A 774 34.39 14.48 -16.41
CA ASP A 774 34.39 14.82 -14.99
C ASP A 774 33.67 16.17 -14.73
N PRO A 775 33.39 16.53 -13.46
CA PRO A 775 32.67 17.77 -13.16
C PRO A 775 33.39 19.03 -13.66
N THR A 776 34.73 19.07 -13.55
CA THR A 776 35.58 20.16 -14.06
C THR A 776 35.47 20.35 -15.57
N THR A 777 35.30 19.26 -16.32
CA THR A 777 35.11 19.27 -17.77
C THR A 777 33.78 19.96 -18.13
N LEU A 778 32.69 19.66 -17.43
CA LEU A 778 31.39 20.30 -17.66
C LEU A 778 31.38 21.78 -17.26
N ASP A 779 32.02 22.13 -16.15
CA ASP A 779 32.11 23.52 -15.69
C ASP A 779 32.91 24.40 -16.66
N SER A 780 33.98 23.86 -17.25
CA SER A 780 34.78 24.58 -18.27
C SER A 780 34.03 24.78 -19.59
N LEU A 781 33.12 23.87 -19.96
CA LEU A 781 32.27 23.99 -21.15
C LEU A 781 31.12 24.97 -20.96
N ALA A 782 30.63 25.14 -19.73
CA ALA A 782 29.62 26.15 -19.41
C ALA A 782 30.14 27.60 -19.52
N LEU A 783 31.47 27.78 -19.54
CA LEU A 783 32.15 29.08 -19.66
C LEU A 783 32.54 29.45 -21.11
N CYS A 784 32.43 28.50 -22.04
CA CYS A 784 32.68 28.67 -23.48
C CYS A 784 31.38 28.97 -24.22
#